data_AF-A0A9W9HFY8-F1
#
_entry.id   AF-A0A9W9HFY8-F1
#
_cell.length_a   1.000
_cell.length_b   1.000
_cell.length_c   1.000
_cell.angle_alpha   90.00
_cell.angle_beta   90.00
_cell.angle_gamma   90.00
#
_symmetry.space_group_name_H-M   'P 1'
#
loop_
_entity.id
_entity.type
_entity.pdbx_description
1 polymer ?
#
loop_
_entity_poly.entity_id
_entity_poly.type
_entity_poly.pdbx_seq_one_letter_code
_entity_poly.pdbx_strand_id
1 'polypeptide(L)'
;MMRLLAQLSGVAALAVLAVAAPARWVPRDVSSDLLAQLTLYSQWAGASYCTNNINSTGDALSCEEGNCPLVEAADTETLYEFDKSCSYGNVAGFLAVDRTNQLLVVSFRGSRTLSTWLANINFDLTDASSLCPGCEAHDGFLQSWETVADDLTAKIAAAQATYSGYTLVLTGHSFGAAVAALGGTALRNAGYAPNVYSYGQPRVGNKALATYITNQGSIWRVTHTEDLVPKLPPAAVGFSHSSPEYWITSGDDVPVTASDIEVIEGVGSRDGNAGTLSPNVDAHSWKQYSSSTSPFPTVETFRSARTVHFHLPNELDHWASRPPSTMLFAPSGPQGPRRRSRLKAIFITIFIVLAIYLIFFPTKATVNTDTYAQQHAKTDELAHPESKHKTMVVASMKHDDTSWLTEYFPDWPKSIYVVDDKHARLTVTRNKGRESMVYLTYIIDNYDNLPETMLFIHSKRYQWHNDDPYYDGVPPLRNFQIPYLQEQGYVNLRCVWTLGCPTEIRPLTDTHRNDVHAGEYFKNGFMELFPGTPIPEEVGVSCCAQFAVSRDKVLERPLSDYERFRTWLLNTPLQDDLSGRIMEYSWHMIFGKEPVHCPNAAECYCKVFGLCDLNCPWEGGCDDRYALPPFSSLPKGWPNVGWKGQAQDTSHGLPET
;
A
#
# COMPACT_ATOMS: atom_id res chain seq x y z
N MET A 1 -44.90 13.53 88.02
CA MET A 1 -44.74 13.98 86.62
C MET A 1 -43.63 13.13 86.00
N MET A 2 -43.77 11.90 85.50
CA MET A 2 -44.64 11.26 84.50
C MET A 2 -44.46 11.75 83.04
N ARG A 3 -43.73 10.92 82.24
CA ARG A 3 -43.84 10.62 80.78
C ARG A 3 -43.29 11.68 79.78
N LEU A 4 -42.63 11.40 78.64
CA LEU A 4 -42.61 10.27 77.69
C LEU A 4 -41.37 10.40 76.73
N LEU A 5 -40.49 9.40 76.60
CA LEU A 5 -40.12 8.58 75.42
C LEU A 5 -39.66 9.23 74.07
N ALA A 6 -38.46 8.80 73.66
CA ALA A 6 -38.00 8.31 72.33
C ALA A 6 -37.74 9.30 71.16
N GLN A 7 -36.52 9.27 70.59
CA GLN A 7 -36.18 8.74 69.25
C GLN A 7 -34.82 9.25 68.70
N LEU A 8 -33.96 8.29 68.32
CA LEU A 8 -33.06 8.24 67.15
C LEU A 8 -32.39 9.52 66.62
N SER A 9 -31.05 9.61 66.67
CA SER A 9 -30.21 9.77 65.46
C SER A 9 -28.77 9.35 65.76
N GLY A 10 -28.19 8.54 64.87
CA GLY A 10 -26.94 7.79 65.08
C GLY A 10 -25.66 8.61 64.99
N VAL A 11 -24.64 8.07 65.66
CA VAL A 11 -23.23 8.45 65.58
C VAL A 11 -22.68 8.00 64.22
N ALA A 12 -22.35 8.95 63.36
CA ALA A 12 -21.56 8.68 62.15
C ALA A 12 -20.08 8.54 62.54
N ALA A 13 -19.57 7.32 62.50
CA ALA A 13 -18.14 7.05 62.56
C ALA A 13 -17.48 7.47 61.23
N LEU A 14 -16.58 8.45 61.30
CA LEU A 14 -15.66 8.80 60.22
C LEU A 14 -14.63 7.68 60.06
N ALA A 15 -14.91 6.74 59.16
CA ALA A 15 -13.88 5.86 58.61
C ALA A 15 -13.06 6.67 57.59
N VAL A 16 -11.83 7.03 57.96
CA VAL A 16 -10.83 7.49 57.00
C VAL A 16 -10.44 6.29 56.15
N LEU A 17 -11.08 6.16 54.98
CA LEU A 17 -10.57 5.32 53.91
C LEU A 17 -9.31 6.01 53.39
N ALA A 18 -8.14 5.50 53.80
CA ALA A 18 -6.91 5.72 53.06
C ALA A 18 -7.14 5.13 51.66
N VAL A 19 -7.47 6.00 50.70
CA VAL A 19 -7.38 5.67 49.29
C VAL A 19 -5.89 5.45 49.03
N ALA A 20 -5.47 4.19 49.02
CA ALA A 20 -4.22 3.83 48.38
C ALA A 20 -4.33 4.34 46.95
N ALA A 21 -3.60 5.41 46.63
CA ALA A 21 -3.41 5.82 45.26
C ALA A 21 -2.96 4.58 44.48
N PRO A 22 -3.50 4.31 43.28
CA PRO A 22 -2.97 3.26 42.45
C PRO A 22 -1.47 3.53 42.31
N ALA A 23 -0.65 2.53 42.64
CA ALA A 23 0.78 2.60 42.42
C ALA A 23 0.98 3.06 40.97
N ARG A 24 1.66 4.20 40.78
CA ARG A 24 2.12 4.59 39.45
C ARG A 24 2.90 3.40 38.92
N TRP A 25 2.47 2.87 37.78
CA TRP A 25 3.24 1.90 37.02
C TRP A 25 4.58 2.55 36.73
N VAL A 26 5.63 2.07 37.39
CA VAL A 26 7.00 2.39 37.00
C VAL A 26 7.26 1.50 35.78
N PRO A 27 7.51 2.05 34.59
CA PRO A 27 7.91 1.26 33.43
C PRO A 27 9.12 0.42 33.85
N ARG A 28 9.09 -0.90 33.59
CA ARG A 28 10.32 -1.68 33.72
C ARG A 28 11.15 -1.39 32.48
N ASP A 29 12.26 -0.67 32.66
CA ASP A 29 13.28 -0.49 31.62
C ASP A 29 13.61 -1.85 30.99
N VAL A 30 13.75 -1.90 29.67
CA VAL A 30 14.28 -3.12 29.02
C VAL A 30 15.75 -3.32 29.42
N SER A 31 16.22 -4.57 29.46
CA SER A 31 17.64 -4.79 29.75
C SER A 31 18.53 -4.20 28.63
N SER A 32 19.76 -3.81 28.98
CA SER A 32 20.78 -3.40 28.00
C SER A 32 21.02 -4.47 26.94
N ASP A 33 20.95 -5.75 27.33
CA ASP A 33 21.14 -6.88 26.44
C ASP A 33 19.99 -7.01 25.44
N LEU A 34 18.75 -6.77 25.90
CA LEU A 34 17.59 -6.77 25.02
C LEU A 34 17.66 -5.58 24.05
N LEU A 35 18.01 -4.39 24.52
CA LEU A 35 18.22 -3.24 23.62
C LEU A 35 19.29 -3.55 22.56
N ALA A 36 20.40 -4.18 22.94
CA ALA A 36 21.45 -4.59 22.01
C ALA A 36 20.95 -5.62 20.98
N GLN A 37 20.12 -6.58 21.39
CA GLN A 37 19.48 -7.54 20.47
C GLN A 37 18.51 -6.85 19.51
N LEU A 38 17.61 -6.00 20.03
CA LEU A 38 16.67 -5.23 19.21
C LEU A 38 17.42 -4.34 18.21
N THR A 39 18.58 -3.82 18.58
CA THR A 39 19.45 -3.02 17.71
C THR A 39 20.14 -3.86 16.65
N LEU A 40 20.66 -5.04 16.99
CA LEU A 40 21.30 -5.93 16.03
C LEU A 40 20.29 -6.39 14.97
N TYR A 41 19.11 -6.83 15.37
CA TYR A 41 18.12 -7.37 14.43
C TYR A 41 17.43 -6.27 13.61
N SER A 42 17.40 -5.01 14.07
CA SER A 42 16.93 -3.89 13.24
C SER A 42 17.89 -3.63 12.08
N GLN A 43 19.19 -3.82 12.30
CA GLN A 43 20.18 -3.77 11.22
C GLN A 43 20.08 -4.95 10.25
N TRP A 44 19.80 -6.17 10.73
CA TRP A 44 19.53 -7.31 9.85
C TRP A 44 18.29 -7.06 8.97
N ALA A 45 17.24 -6.45 9.54
CA ALA A 45 16.08 -6.00 8.78
C ALA A 45 16.47 -4.91 7.76
N GLY A 46 17.29 -3.94 8.15
CA GLY A 46 17.82 -2.90 7.26
C GLY A 46 18.71 -3.43 6.13
N ALA A 47 19.50 -4.47 6.38
CA ALA A 47 20.39 -5.09 5.39
C ALA A 47 19.61 -5.74 4.23
N SER A 48 18.36 -6.16 4.45
CA SER A 48 17.48 -6.72 3.41
C SER A 48 17.10 -5.73 2.31
N TYR A 49 17.27 -4.43 2.56
CA TYR A 49 17.03 -3.38 1.57
C TYR A 49 18.22 -3.14 0.64
N CYS A 50 19.42 -3.57 1.03
CA CYS A 50 20.63 -3.34 0.26
C CYS A 50 20.65 -4.28 -0.96
N THR A 51 20.76 -3.72 -2.16
CA THR A 51 20.55 -4.46 -3.42
C THR A 51 21.63 -5.50 -3.68
N ASN A 52 22.86 -5.24 -3.24
CA ASN A 52 23.95 -6.21 -3.21
C ASN A 52 23.55 -7.49 -2.44
N ASN A 53 22.91 -7.38 -1.27
CA ASN A 53 22.57 -8.53 -0.43
C ASN A 53 21.42 -9.42 -0.96
N ILE A 54 20.89 -9.15 -2.16
CA ILE A 54 19.82 -9.92 -2.81
C ILE A 54 20.20 -10.40 -4.22
N ASN A 55 21.45 -10.18 -4.65
CA ASN A 55 21.96 -10.63 -5.94
C ASN A 55 23.44 -11.07 -5.91
N SER A 56 23.98 -11.37 -4.73
CA SER A 56 25.40 -11.68 -4.48
C SER A 56 25.56 -12.92 -3.57
N THR A 57 24.83 -14.00 -3.84
CA THR A 57 24.83 -15.20 -2.99
C THR A 57 26.25 -15.73 -2.76
N GLY A 58 26.62 -15.92 -1.49
CA GLY A 58 27.94 -16.38 -1.06
C GLY A 58 28.88 -15.25 -0.61
N ASP A 59 28.46 -14.00 -0.76
CA ASP A 59 29.21 -12.84 -0.27
C ASP A 59 28.82 -12.49 1.18
N ALA A 60 29.71 -11.76 1.84
CA ALA A 60 29.42 -11.15 3.13
C ALA A 60 28.40 -10.03 2.98
N LEU A 61 27.53 -9.87 3.97
CA LEU A 61 26.55 -8.78 3.94
C LEU A 61 27.24 -7.44 4.06
N SER A 62 26.84 -6.52 3.19
CA SER A 62 27.33 -5.14 3.20
C SER A 62 26.18 -4.16 2.98
N CYS A 63 26.32 -2.99 3.58
CA CYS A 63 25.35 -1.92 3.58
C CYS A 63 26.06 -0.62 3.22
N GLU A 64 26.05 -0.26 1.94
CA GLU A 64 26.76 0.94 1.43
C GLU A 64 26.36 2.24 2.15
N GLU A 65 25.15 2.30 2.71
CA GLU A 65 24.63 3.44 3.47
C GLU A 65 25.04 3.45 4.96
N GLY A 66 25.81 2.46 5.43
CA GLY A 66 26.23 2.34 6.82
C GLY A 66 25.07 2.08 7.79
N ASN A 67 23.94 1.51 7.30
CA ASN A 67 22.77 1.21 8.12
C ASN A 67 22.81 -0.18 8.79
N CYS A 68 23.85 -0.99 8.56
CA CYS A 68 24.05 -2.27 9.25
C CYS A 68 25.48 -2.52 9.78
N PRO A 69 26.11 -1.57 10.51
CA PRO A 69 27.51 -1.68 10.92
C PRO A 69 27.85 -2.86 11.85
N LEU A 70 26.90 -3.34 12.66
CA LEU A 70 27.08 -4.55 13.48
C LEU A 70 27.01 -5.82 12.63
N VAL A 71 26.21 -5.82 11.57
CA VAL A 71 26.13 -6.93 10.61
C VAL A 71 27.41 -6.99 9.76
N GLU A 72 27.89 -5.84 9.28
CA GLU A 72 29.15 -5.75 8.52
C GLU A 72 30.38 -6.09 9.36
N ALA A 73 30.35 -5.82 10.66
CA ALA A 73 31.43 -6.17 11.58
C ALA A 73 31.48 -7.68 11.89
N ALA A 74 30.42 -8.43 11.60
CA ALA A 74 30.32 -9.87 11.85
C ALA A 74 30.80 -10.69 10.65
N ASP A 75 31.24 -11.93 10.92
CA ASP A 75 31.56 -12.92 9.88
C ASP A 75 30.25 -13.48 9.30
N THR A 76 29.75 -12.82 8.26
CA THR A 76 28.50 -13.14 7.60
C THR A 76 28.68 -13.70 6.18
N GLU A 77 27.72 -14.50 5.74
CA GLU A 77 27.64 -15.01 4.35
C GLU A 77 26.17 -15.26 3.98
N THR A 78 25.73 -14.78 2.81
CA THR A 78 24.39 -15.12 2.28
C THR A 78 24.39 -16.55 1.73
N LEU A 79 23.58 -17.43 2.33
CA LEU A 79 23.45 -18.83 1.91
C LEU A 79 22.40 -19.02 0.81
N TYR A 80 21.42 -18.11 0.78
CA TYR A 80 20.35 -18.11 -0.20
C TYR A 80 19.71 -16.72 -0.27
N GLU A 81 19.48 -16.23 -1.48
CA GLU A 81 18.82 -14.96 -1.74
C GLU A 81 17.58 -15.20 -2.60
N PHE A 82 16.56 -14.37 -2.41
CA PHE A 82 15.31 -14.46 -3.15
C PHE A 82 14.77 -13.07 -3.47
N ASP A 83 14.23 -12.94 -4.67
CA ASP A 83 13.35 -11.83 -5.09
C ASP A 83 12.31 -12.45 -6.02
N LYS A 84 11.12 -12.72 -5.49
CA LYS A 84 10.02 -13.38 -6.21
C LYS A 84 8.82 -12.45 -6.29
N SER A 85 8.25 -12.33 -7.48
CA SER A 85 6.99 -11.63 -7.69
C SER A 85 5.80 -12.51 -7.31
N CYS A 86 4.86 -11.98 -6.53
CA CYS A 86 3.53 -12.54 -6.30
C CYS A 86 2.45 -11.51 -6.71
N SER A 87 1.18 -11.93 -6.68
CA SER A 87 0.03 -11.07 -7.07
C SER A 87 -0.10 -9.78 -6.25
N TYR A 88 0.58 -9.68 -5.11
CA TYR A 88 0.49 -8.57 -4.15
C TYR A 88 1.80 -7.79 -3.96
N GLY A 89 2.82 -8.09 -4.76
CA GLY A 89 4.14 -7.42 -4.72
C GLY A 89 5.30 -8.40 -4.80
N ASN A 90 6.52 -7.89 -4.60
CA ASN A 90 7.71 -8.72 -4.59
C ASN A 90 8.08 -9.10 -3.15
N VAL A 91 8.21 -10.40 -2.88
CA VAL A 91 8.82 -10.92 -1.66
C VAL A 91 10.32 -11.11 -1.92
N ALA A 92 11.14 -10.35 -1.19
CA ALA A 92 12.59 -10.37 -1.35
C ALA A 92 13.30 -10.45 0.00
N GLY A 93 14.53 -10.95 -0.02
CA GLY A 93 15.32 -11.13 1.18
C GLY A 93 16.40 -12.19 1.02
N PHE A 94 16.93 -12.64 2.15
CA PHE A 94 17.99 -13.64 2.18
C PHE A 94 17.90 -14.53 3.43
N LEU A 95 18.55 -15.69 3.35
CA LEU A 95 19.01 -16.50 4.47
C LEU A 95 20.53 -16.35 4.54
N ALA A 96 21.04 -15.92 5.69
CA ALA A 96 22.46 -15.74 5.93
C ALA A 96 22.91 -16.50 7.17
N VAL A 97 24.21 -16.84 7.22
CA VAL A 97 24.88 -17.30 8.42
C VAL A 97 25.68 -16.15 9.03
N ASP A 98 25.68 -16.07 10.35
CA ASP A 98 26.57 -15.22 11.14
C ASP A 98 27.37 -16.12 12.09
N ARG A 99 28.66 -16.27 11.80
CA ARG A 99 29.56 -17.13 12.57
C ARG A 99 30.06 -16.47 13.85
N THR A 100 30.03 -15.14 13.91
CA THR A 100 30.40 -14.36 15.09
C THR A 100 29.38 -14.55 16.21
N ASN A 101 28.10 -14.45 15.88
CA ASN A 101 26.99 -14.54 16.83
C ASN A 101 26.30 -15.91 16.86
N GLN A 102 26.76 -16.86 16.03
CA GLN A 102 26.19 -18.21 15.87
C GLN A 102 24.70 -18.17 15.48
N LEU A 103 24.37 -17.39 14.44
CA LEU A 103 23.00 -17.18 13.97
C LEU A 103 22.79 -17.70 12.55
N LEU A 104 21.57 -18.17 12.29
CA LEU A 104 21.02 -18.30 10.95
C LEU A 104 19.89 -17.29 10.82
N VAL A 105 20.05 -16.27 9.99
CA VAL A 105 19.12 -15.15 9.90
C VAL A 105 18.40 -15.17 8.56
N VAL A 106 17.08 -15.27 8.60
CA VAL A 106 16.21 -15.03 7.45
C VAL A 106 15.68 -13.60 7.57
N SER A 107 16.07 -12.74 6.64
CA SER A 107 15.63 -11.34 6.62
C SER A 107 14.74 -11.07 5.43
N PHE A 108 13.56 -10.50 5.67
CA PHE A 108 12.59 -10.13 4.65
C PHE A 108 12.58 -8.62 4.43
N ARG A 109 12.71 -8.22 3.17
CA ARG A 109 12.62 -6.82 2.75
C ARG A 109 11.19 -6.32 2.80
N GLY A 110 11.01 -5.08 3.24
CA GLY A 110 9.75 -4.36 3.07
C GLY A 110 9.46 -3.93 1.63
N SER A 111 8.36 -3.21 1.45
CA SER A 111 8.02 -2.63 0.14
C SER A 111 8.90 -1.40 -0.12
N ARG A 112 9.51 -1.33 -1.32
CA ARG A 112 10.36 -0.21 -1.77
C ARG A 112 9.64 1.13 -1.93
N THR A 113 8.31 1.12 -1.84
CA THR A 113 7.45 2.31 -1.89
C THR A 113 6.36 2.15 -0.85
N LEU A 114 6.69 2.49 0.40
CA LEU A 114 5.75 2.34 1.52
C LEU A 114 4.45 3.14 1.32
N SER A 115 4.53 4.36 0.79
CA SER A 115 3.34 5.19 0.52
C SER A 115 2.42 4.55 -0.53
N THR A 116 2.99 3.98 -1.59
CA THR A 116 2.24 3.18 -2.59
C THR A 116 1.63 1.94 -1.95
N TRP A 117 2.39 1.22 -1.10
CA TRP A 117 1.88 0.03 -0.42
C TRP A 117 0.72 0.39 0.53
N LEU A 118 0.86 1.46 1.32
CA LEU A 118 -0.19 1.99 2.18
C LEU A 118 -1.43 2.41 1.40
N ALA A 119 -1.28 2.94 0.19
CA ALA A 119 -2.40 3.31 -0.68
C ALA A 119 -3.05 2.10 -1.38
N ASN A 120 -2.34 0.98 -1.54
CA ASN A 120 -2.80 -0.21 -2.27
C ASN A 120 -3.16 -1.39 -1.36
N ILE A 121 -2.93 -1.28 -0.04
CA ILE A 121 -3.15 -2.38 0.89
C ILE A 121 -4.61 -2.82 0.87
N ASN A 122 -4.82 -4.11 0.63
CA ASN A 122 -6.13 -4.74 0.58
C ASN A 122 -6.29 -5.58 1.85
N PHE A 123 -7.09 -5.13 2.83
CA PHE A 123 -7.21 -5.84 4.11
C PHE A 123 -8.15 -7.05 4.08
N ASP A 124 -8.03 -7.87 3.04
CA ASP A 124 -8.75 -9.13 2.98
C ASP A 124 -8.14 -10.12 3.97
N LEU A 125 -8.96 -10.56 4.93
CA LEU A 125 -8.69 -11.74 5.73
C LEU A 125 -9.02 -12.97 4.88
N THR A 126 -8.04 -13.86 4.75
CA THR A 126 -8.19 -15.18 4.13
C THR A 126 -8.07 -16.27 5.18
N ASP A 127 -8.65 -17.44 4.89
CA ASP A 127 -8.56 -18.59 5.78
C ASP A 127 -7.09 -18.99 6.01
N ALA A 128 -6.66 -18.93 7.26
CA ALA A 128 -5.34 -19.35 7.71
C ALA A 128 -5.46 -20.51 8.71
N SER A 129 -6.50 -21.34 8.54
CA SER A 129 -6.72 -22.53 9.37
C SER A 129 -5.58 -23.55 9.28
N SER A 130 -4.75 -23.46 8.23
CA SER A 130 -3.49 -24.20 8.10
C SER A 130 -2.44 -23.81 9.15
N LEU A 131 -2.47 -22.58 9.68
CA LEU A 131 -1.62 -22.13 10.78
C LEU A 131 -2.24 -22.50 12.14
N CYS A 132 -3.53 -22.23 12.33
CA CYS A 132 -4.23 -22.54 13.57
C CYS A 132 -5.76 -22.55 13.39
N PRO A 133 -6.51 -23.36 14.15
CA PRO A 133 -7.96 -23.41 14.01
C PRO A 133 -8.63 -22.05 14.22
N GLY A 134 -9.46 -21.61 13.25
CA GLY A 134 -10.18 -20.33 13.31
C GLY A 134 -9.31 -19.09 13.05
N CYS A 135 -8.06 -19.29 12.62
CA CYS A 135 -7.17 -18.21 12.26
C CYS A 135 -7.44 -17.73 10.84
N GLU A 136 -7.45 -16.42 10.69
CA GLU A 136 -7.48 -15.74 9.40
C GLU A 136 -6.28 -14.80 9.34
N ALA A 137 -5.62 -14.75 8.19
CA ALA A 137 -4.45 -13.91 7.96
C ALA A 137 -4.74 -12.93 6.81
N HIS A 138 -3.97 -11.85 6.75
CA HIS A 138 -3.99 -10.97 5.57
C HIS A 138 -3.57 -11.77 4.33
N ASP A 139 -4.42 -11.78 3.29
CA ASP A 139 -4.22 -12.59 2.08
C ASP A 139 -2.86 -12.34 1.42
N GLY A 140 -2.52 -11.06 1.20
CA GLY A 140 -1.24 -10.69 0.60
C GLY A 140 -0.01 -11.12 1.40
N PHE A 141 -0.04 -11.06 2.74
CA PHE A 141 1.12 -11.46 3.56
C PHE A 141 1.26 -12.98 3.59
N LEU A 142 0.14 -13.70 3.69
CA LEU A 142 0.14 -15.16 3.69
C LEU A 142 0.64 -15.70 2.34
N GLN A 143 0.12 -15.20 1.22
CA GLN A 143 0.59 -15.62 -0.11
C GLN A 143 2.07 -15.29 -0.35
N SER A 144 2.54 -14.16 0.19
CA SER A 144 3.95 -13.78 0.09
C SER A 144 4.85 -14.75 0.83
N TRP A 145 4.45 -15.19 2.04
CA TRP A 145 5.14 -16.28 2.73
C TRP A 145 5.08 -17.59 1.94
N GLU A 146 3.90 -18.00 1.49
CA GLU A 146 3.69 -19.26 0.76
C GLU A 146 4.53 -19.34 -0.52
N THR A 147 4.75 -18.22 -1.21
CA THR A 147 5.58 -18.12 -2.43
C THR A 147 7.05 -18.54 -2.20
N VAL A 148 7.55 -18.38 -0.98
CA VAL A 148 8.94 -18.70 -0.60
C VAL A 148 9.05 -19.83 0.41
N ALA A 149 7.94 -20.28 1.00
CA ALA A 149 7.92 -21.22 2.12
C ALA A 149 8.65 -22.54 1.84
N ASP A 150 8.37 -23.19 0.71
CA ASP A 150 8.97 -24.49 0.36
C ASP A 150 10.49 -24.38 0.20
N ASP A 151 10.94 -23.40 -0.59
CA ASP A 151 12.37 -23.18 -0.84
C ASP A 151 13.10 -22.77 0.44
N LEU A 152 12.56 -21.81 1.21
CA LEU A 152 13.17 -21.37 2.45
C LEU A 152 13.23 -22.48 3.48
N THR A 153 12.17 -23.29 3.63
CA THR A 153 12.18 -24.40 4.58
C THR A 153 13.26 -25.42 4.22
N ALA A 154 13.42 -25.74 2.93
CA ALA A 154 14.47 -26.64 2.48
C ALA A 154 15.88 -26.06 2.73
N LYS A 155 16.07 -24.75 2.49
CA LYS A 155 17.34 -24.06 2.71
C LYS A 155 17.68 -23.93 4.19
N ILE A 156 16.71 -23.64 5.04
CA ILE A 156 16.86 -23.61 6.51
C ILE A 156 17.27 -24.99 7.03
N ALA A 157 16.62 -26.06 6.56
CA ALA A 157 16.98 -27.43 6.96
C ALA A 157 18.43 -27.78 6.58
N ALA A 158 18.86 -27.42 5.37
CA ALA A 158 20.23 -27.62 4.92
C ALA A 158 21.25 -26.79 5.73
N ALA A 159 20.91 -25.53 6.02
CA ALA A 159 21.74 -24.65 6.83
C ALA A 159 21.87 -25.16 8.27
N GLN A 160 20.79 -25.59 8.92
CA GLN A 160 20.84 -26.14 10.28
C GLN A 160 21.59 -27.48 10.37
N ALA A 161 21.57 -28.29 9.31
CA ALA A 161 22.39 -29.50 9.23
C ALA A 161 23.89 -29.18 9.18
N THR A 162 24.26 -28.05 8.58
CA THR A 162 25.66 -27.60 8.46
C THR A 162 26.12 -26.83 9.72
N TYR A 163 25.26 -25.95 10.22
CA TYR A 163 25.51 -25.03 11.33
C TYR A 163 24.74 -25.47 12.58
N SER A 164 24.99 -26.70 13.03
CA SER A 164 24.31 -27.26 14.20
C SER A 164 24.56 -26.40 15.45
N GLY A 165 23.49 -26.11 16.20
CA GLY A 165 23.54 -25.29 17.41
C GLY A 165 23.37 -23.78 17.18
N TYR A 166 23.29 -23.32 15.93
CA TYR A 166 23.07 -21.90 15.62
C TYR A 166 21.60 -21.51 15.87
N THR A 167 21.38 -20.29 16.34
CA THR A 167 20.02 -19.77 16.61
C THR A 167 19.37 -19.34 15.30
N LEU A 168 18.20 -19.88 14.99
CA LEU A 168 17.40 -19.43 13.85
C LEU A 168 16.66 -18.14 14.21
N VAL A 169 16.81 -17.12 13.39
CA VAL A 169 16.15 -15.82 13.55
C VAL A 169 15.42 -15.48 12.26
N LEU A 170 14.17 -15.04 12.39
CA LEU A 170 13.41 -14.40 11.32
C LEU A 170 13.26 -12.92 11.66
N THR A 171 13.54 -12.06 10.70
CA THR A 171 13.36 -10.62 10.88
C THR A 171 12.91 -9.91 9.61
N GLY A 172 12.40 -8.70 9.80
CA GLY A 172 11.98 -7.84 8.72
C GLY A 172 11.44 -6.52 9.24
N HIS A 173 11.38 -5.54 8.36
CA HIS A 173 10.78 -4.24 8.60
C HIS A 173 9.54 -4.07 7.73
N SER A 174 8.53 -3.34 8.22
CA SER A 174 7.32 -3.00 7.47
C SER A 174 6.59 -4.26 6.93
N PHE A 175 6.27 -4.30 5.64
CA PHE A 175 5.78 -5.48 4.93
C PHE A 175 6.61 -6.74 5.20
N GLY A 176 7.94 -6.65 5.21
CA GLY A 176 8.83 -7.79 5.48
C GLY A 176 8.66 -8.31 6.91
N ALA A 177 8.36 -7.43 7.85
CA ALA A 177 8.06 -7.80 9.24
C ALA A 177 6.78 -8.66 9.33
N ALA A 178 5.77 -8.36 8.50
CA ALA A 178 4.53 -9.13 8.43
C ALA A 178 4.78 -10.56 7.91
N VAL A 179 5.59 -10.68 6.85
CA VAL A 179 5.99 -11.97 6.28
C VAL A 179 6.84 -12.76 7.28
N ALA A 180 7.76 -12.11 7.99
CA ALA A 180 8.58 -12.73 9.03
C ALA A 180 7.72 -13.30 10.18
N ALA A 181 6.67 -12.59 10.60
CA ALA A 181 5.75 -13.06 11.64
C ALA A 181 4.98 -14.31 11.21
N LEU A 182 4.36 -14.30 10.02
CA LEU A 182 3.63 -15.45 9.49
C LEU A 182 4.55 -16.65 9.22
N GLY A 183 5.73 -16.38 8.65
CA GLY A 183 6.74 -17.40 8.39
C GLY A 183 7.29 -18.03 9.67
N GLY A 184 7.52 -17.22 10.71
CA GLY A 184 7.93 -17.71 12.02
C GLY A 184 6.89 -18.64 12.63
N THR A 185 5.61 -18.29 12.53
CA THR A 185 4.51 -19.14 12.98
C THR A 185 4.43 -20.45 12.21
N ALA A 186 4.52 -20.41 10.88
CA ALA A 186 4.50 -21.60 10.04
C ALA A 186 5.69 -22.54 10.32
N LEU A 187 6.90 -21.98 10.47
CA LEU A 187 8.10 -22.74 10.80
C LEU A 187 8.02 -23.38 12.19
N ARG A 188 7.45 -22.69 13.18
CA ARG A 188 7.19 -23.27 14.52
C ARG A 188 6.23 -24.45 14.44
N ASN A 189 5.18 -24.34 13.63
CA ASN A 189 4.25 -25.45 13.40
C ASN A 189 4.93 -26.64 12.72
N ALA A 190 5.95 -26.39 11.90
CA ALA A 190 6.78 -27.40 11.26
C ALA A 190 7.91 -27.97 12.16
N GLY A 191 8.00 -27.54 13.42
CA GLY A 191 8.97 -28.08 14.40
C GLY A 191 10.30 -27.32 14.50
N TYR A 192 10.43 -26.17 13.83
CA TYR A 192 11.57 -25.27 13.99
C TYR A 192 11.35 -24.33 15.20
N ALA A 193 12.42 -23.72 15.70
CA ALA A 193 12.35 -22.79 16.83
C ALA A 193 12.95 -21.41 16.48
N PRO A 194 12.39 -20.68 15.50
CA PRO A 194 12.88 -19.34 15.17
C PRO A 194 12.53 -18.33 16.25
N ASN A 195 13.45 -17.41 16.54
CA ASN A 195 13.16 -16.13 17.18
C ASN A 195 12.68 -15.13 16.13
N VAL A 196 11.61 -14.38 16.39
CA VAL A 196 11.04 -13.43 15.41
C VAL A 196 11.20 -12.00 15.91
N TYR A 197 11.91 -11.17 15.16
CA TYR A 197 12.06 -9.73 15.43
C TYR A 197 11.40 -8.92 14.32
N SER A 198 10.33 -8.20 14.63
CA SER A 198 9.53 -7.48 13.65
C SER A 198 9.51 -5.98 13.96
N TYR A 199 9.81 -5.15 12.97
CA TYR A 199 9.92 -3.68 13.13
C TYR A 199 8.88 -2.98 12.26
N GLY A 200 8.09 -2.07 12.84
CA GLY A 200 7.04 -1.36 12.09
C GLY A 200 6.00 -2.32 11.50
N GLN A 201 5.77 -3.46 12.15
CA GLN A 201 4.96 -4.54 11.60
C GLN A 201 3.47 -4.13 11.51
N PRO A 202 2.80 -4.28 10.35
CA PRO A 202 1.35 -4.16 10.27
C PRO A 202 0.64 -5.33 10.99
N ARG A 203 -0.67 -5.23 11.20
CA ARG A 203 -1.48 -6.34 11.73
C ARG A 203 -1.55 -7.47 10.70
N VAL A 204 -1.23 -8.69 11.12
CA VAL A 204 -1.07 -9.81 10.17
C VAL A 204 -2.31 -10.69 10.02
N GLY A 205 -3.29 -10.55 10.91
CA GLY A 205 -4.53 -11.32 10.84
C GLY A 205 -5.46 -11.07 12.02
N ASN A 206 -6.42 -11.98 12.19
CA ASN A 206 -7.48 -11.83 13.19
C ASN A 206 -6.99 -12.05 14.64
N LYS A 207 -7.85 -11.80 15.61
CA LYS A 207 -7.52 -11.97 17.04
C LYS A 207 -7.12 -13.41 17.41
N ALA A 208 -7.69 -14.42 16.73
CA ALA A 208 -7.32 -15.81 16.96
C ALA A 208 -5.86 -16.05 16.55
N LEU A 209 -5.46 -15.58 15.36
CA LEU A 209 -4.08 -15.65 14.90
C LEU A 209 -3.14 -14.86 15.82
N ALA A 210 -3.49 -13.63 16.19
CA ALA A 210 -2.67 -12.81 17.08
C ALA A 210 -2.44 -13.46 18.46
N THR A 211 -3.48 -14.11 19.00
CA THR A 211 -3.40 -14.88 20.26
C THR A 211 -2.53 -16.12 20.08
N TYR A 212 -2.66 -16.80 18.95
CA TYR A 212 -1.85 -17.98 18.63
C TYR A 212 -0.36 -17.63 18.55
N ILE A 213 -0.01 -16.57 17.81
CA ILE A 213 1.37 -16.06 17.70
C ILE A 213 1.93 -15.70 19.09
N THR A 214 1.12 -15.02 19.92
CA THR A 214 1.50 -14.64 21.29
C THR A 214 1.81 -15.88 22.14
N ASN A 215 0.97 -16.92 22.05
CA ASN A 215 1.12 -18.14 22.83
C ASN A 215 2.30 -19.02 22.37
N GLN A 216 2.74 -18.89 21.11
CA GLN A 216 3.97 -19.53 20.64
C GLN A 216 5.24 -18.93 21.27
N GLY A 217 5.18 -17.67 21.74
CA GLY A 217 6.32 -16.95 22.32
C GLY A 217 7.38 -16.54 21.30
N SER A 218 8.53 -16.08 21.80
CA SER A 218 9.71 -15.67 21.02
C SER A 218 9.42 -14.69 19.87
N ILE A 219 8.54 -13.72 20.11
CA ILE A 219 8.26 -12.63 19.18
C ILE A 219 8.55 -11.30 19.85
N TRP A 220 9.35 -10.47 19.18
CA TRP A 220 9.72 -9.13 19.59
C TRP A 220 9.20 -8.15 18.55
N ARG A 221 7.96 -7.69 18.75
CA ARG A 221 7.30 -6.72 17.88
C ARG A 221 7.62 -5.30 18.33
N VAL A 222 8.48 -4.62 17.58
CA VAL A 222 8.95 -3.27 17.85
C VAL A 222 8.12 -2.25 17.07
N THR A 223 7.67 -1.21 17.75
CA THR A 223 6.94 -0.05 17.18
C THR A 223 7.64 1.25 17.58
N HIS A 224 7.42 2.31 16.82
CA HIS A 224 8.05 3.61 17.06
C HIS A 224 7.00 4.72 17.08
N THR A 225 7.00 5.52 18.15
CA THR A 225 6.19 6.73 18.32
C THR A 225 4.77 6.58 17.73
N GLU A 226 4.45 7.37 16.71
CA GLU A 226 3.15 7.42 16.05
C GLU A 226 3.14 6.77 14.67
N ASP A 227 4.08 5.86 14.39
CA ASP A 227 4.17 5.08 13.15
C ASP A 227 2.77 4.57 12.72
N LEU A 228 2.38 4.93 11.49
CA LEU A 228 1.09 4.59 10.91
C LEU A 228 0.97 3.09 10.56
N VAL A 229 2.06 2.42 10.19
CA VAL A 229 2.00 1.06 9.62
C VAL A 229 1.50 0.01 10.63
N PRO A 230 1.96 -0.01 11.90
CA PRO A 230 1.39 -0.90 12.91
C PRO A 230 -0.07 -0.59 13.24
N LYS A 231 -0.60 0.57 12.85
CA LYS A 231 -2.03 0.90 12.98
C LYS A 231 -2.87 0.32 11.84
N LEU A 232 -2.26 -0.33 10.85
CA LEU A 232 -2.92 -0.91 9.69
C LEU A 232 -2.63 -2.42 9.57
N PRO A 233 -3.52 -3.21 8.97
CA PRO A 233 -4.95 -2.94 8.78
C PRO A 233 -5.67 -2.54 10.07
N PRO A 234 -6.75 -1.72 10.06
CA PRO A 234 -7.43 -1.26 11.26
C PRO A 234 -7.96 -2.41 12.13
N ALA A 235 -7.84 -2.27 13.46
CA ALA A 235 -8.38 -3.27 14.38
C ALA A 235 -9.91 -3.42 14.28
N ALA A 236 -10.61 -2.36 13.85
CA ALA A 236 -12.05 -2.35 13.68
C ALA A 236 -12.57 -3.32 12.60
N VAL A 237 -11.70 -3.78 11.69
CA VAL A 237 -12.04 -4.73 10.62
C VAL A 237 -11.55 -6.15 10.92
N GLY A 238 -11.44 -6.49 12.21
CA GLY A 238 -11.17 -7.85 12.68
C GLY A 238 -9.70 -8.17 12.92
N PHE A 239 -8.78 -7.28 12.54
CA PHE A 239 -7.35 -7.49 12.72
C PHE A 239 -6.89 -7.22 14.16
N SER A 240 -5.85 -7.93 14.61
CA SER A 240 -5.26 -7.73 15.93
C SER A 240 -3.75 -7.92 15.90
N HIS A 241 -3.05 -7.24 16.81
CA HIS A 241 -1.63 -7.46 17.05
C HIS A 241 -1.39 -8.55 18.08
N SER A 242 -0.30 -9.29 17.89
CA SER A 242 0.30 -10.14 18.92
C SER A 242 0.97 -9.31 20.01
N SER A 243 1.20 -9.95 21.16
CA SER A 243 1.85 -9.39 22.35
C SER A 243 3.18 -10.13 22.62
N PRO A 244 4.16 -9.48 23.28
CA PRO A 244 4.19 -8.07 23.68
C PRO A 244 4.58 -7.10 22.55
N GLU A 245 4.30 -5.83 22.75
CA GLU A 245 4.88 -4.70 21.99
C GLU A 245 6.10 -4.16 22.72
N TYR A 246 7.14 -3.80 21.97
CA TYR A 246 8.27 -3.02 22.43
C TYR A 246 8.17 -1.64 21.78
N TRP A 247 7.51 -0.70 22.46
CA TRP A 247 7.18 0.61 21.91
C TRP A 247 8.27 1.62 22.25
N ILE A 248 8.96 2.12 21.22
CA ILE A 248 9.98 3.16 21.33
C ILE A 248 9.29 4.52 21.40
N THR A 249 9.52 5.26 22.48
CA THR A 249 8.88 6.55 22.78
C THR A 249 9.76 7.76 22.47
N SER A 250 11.07 7.57 22.28
CA SER A 250 11.97 8.62 21.79
C SER A 250 11.54 9.09 20.39
N GLY A 251 11.63 10.39 20.13
CA GLY A 251 11.30 10.95 18.80
C GLY A 251 12.28 10.54 17.69
N ASP A 252 11.95 10.94 16.47
CA ASP A 252 12.79 10.78 15.29
C ASP A 252 14.17 11.46 15.50
N ASP A 253 15.23 10.91 14.92
CA ASP A 253 16.62 11.42 15.02
C ASP A 253 17.27 11.35 16.42
N VAL A 254 16.64 10.65 17.38
CA VAL A 254 17.15 10.48 18.74
C VAL A 254 17.69 9.06 18.98
N PRO A 255 18.93 8.90 19.50
CA PRO A 255 19.44 7.59 19.89
C PRO A 255 18.54 6.94 20.95
N VAL A 256 18.06 5.74 20.68
CA VAL A 256 17.16 4.99 21.58
C VAL A 256 17.95 4.43 22.77
N THR A 257 17.48 4.72 23.98
CA THR A 257 17.99 4.13 25.22
C THR A 257 17.04 3.09 25.80
N ALA A 258 17.50 2.33 26.78
CA ALA A 258 16.69 1.29 27.44
C ALA A 258 15.45 1.86 28.15
N SER A 259 15.51 3.11 28.61
CA SER A 259 14.37 3.79 29.23
C SER A 259 13.35 4.31 28.22
N ASP A 260 13.70 4.35 26.93
CA ASP A 260 12.80 4.84 25.88
C ASP A 260 11.90 3.72 25.33
N ILE A 261 12.06 2.48 25.79
CA ILE A 261 11.29 1.32 25.32
C ILE A 261 10.30 0.89 26.40
N GLU A 262 9.01 1.11 26.12
CA GLU A 262 7.92 0.62 26.94
C GLU A 262 7.45 -0.75 26.45
N VAL A 263 7.36 -1.72 27.37
CA VAL A 263 6.84 -3.05 27.06
C VAL A 263 5.34 -3.07 27.30
N ILE A 264 4.55 -3.18 26.23
CA ILE A 264 3.09 -3.23 26.30
C ILE A 264 2.62 -4.68 26.15
N GLU A 265 1.96 -5.18 27.18
CA GLU A 265 1.34 -6.51 27.17
C GLU A 265 -0.13 -6.44 26.77
N GLY A 266 -0.62 -7.53 26.18
CA GLY A 266 -2.02 -7.68 25.81
C GLY A 266 -2.24 -7.73 24.30
N VAL A 267 -2.88 -8.81 23.84
CA VAL A 267 -3.25 -8.99 22.44
C VAL A 267 -4.18 -7.87 22.00
N GLY A 268 -3.75 -7.12 20.98
CA GLY A 268 -4.49 -5.97 20.46
C GLY A 268 -4.58 -4.77 21.41
N SER A 269 -3.65 -4.63 22.37
CA SER A 269 -3.59 -3.45 23.25
C SER A 269 -3.48 -2.15 22.46
N ARG A 270 -4.05 -1.08 23.04
CA ARG A 270 -3.95 0.30 22.54
C ARG A 270 -3.05 1.16 23.43
N ASP A 271 -2.39 0.60 24.43
CA ASP A 271 -1.60 1.38 25.39
C ASP A 271 -0.25 1.87 24.80
N GLY A 272 0.18 1.31 23.65
CA GLY A 272 1.37 1.73 22.90
C GLY A 272 1.07 2.47 21.60
N ASN A 273 1.78 2.15 20.52
CA ASN A 273 1.68 2.84 19.22
C ASN A 273 0.23 2.95 18.72
N ALA A 274 -0.58 1.89 18.88
CA ALA A 274 -1.97 1.86 18.41
C ALA A 274 -2.90 2.88 19.10
N GLY A 275 -2.52 3.43 20.26
CA GLY A 275 -3.28 4.47 20.97
C GLY A 275 -2.91 5.91 20.62
N THR A 276 -1.86 6.12 19.82
CA THR A 276 -1.39 7.46 19.46
C THR A 276 -2.33 8.13 18.43
N LEU A 277 -2.58 9.43 18.60
CA LEU A 277 -3.68 10.15 17.95
C LEU A 277 -3.35 10.72 16.56
N SER A 278 -2.08 10.93 16.23
CA SER A 278 -1.60 11.61 15.02
C SER A 278 -0.65 10.71 14.22
N PRO A 279 -1.16 9.81 13.37
CA PRO A 279 -0.32 8.89 12.61
C PRO A 279 0.74 9.63 11.78
N ASN A 280 1.99 9.16 11.84
CA ASN A 280 3.12 9.73 11.13
C ASN A 280 3.80 8.67 10.26
N VAL A 281 3.98 8.97 8.96
CA VAL A 281 4.67 8.09 8.01
C VAL A 281 6.20 8.20 8.15
N ASP A 282 6.71 9.37 8.55
CA ASP A 282 8.15 9.56 8.75
C ASP A 282 8.67 8.72 9.93
N ALA A 283 7.87 8.59 10.99
CA ALA A 283 8.15 7.73 12.14
C ALA A 283 8.35 6.24 11.75
N HIS A 284 7.78 5.80 10.62
CA HIS A 284 7.95 4.44 10.10
C HIS A 284 9.35 4.21 9.50
N SER A 285 9.94 5.23 8.89
CA SER A 285 11.24 5.10 8.21
C SER A 285 12.42 5.29 9.17
N TRP A 286 12.15 5.33 10.47
CA TRP A 286 13.13 5.67 11.49
C TRP A 286 14.21 4.58 11.64
N LYS A 287 15.47 4.99 11.50
CA LYS A 287 16.68 4.15 11.66
C LYS A 287 17.28 4.40 13.04
N GLN A 288 17.46 3.35 13.85
CA GLN A 288 17.97 3.40 15.24
C GLN A 288 19.45 3.89 15.39
N TYR A 289 20.11 4.44 14.37
CA TYR A 289 21.53 4.83 14.43
C TYR A 289 21.78 6.33 14.27
N SER A 290 21.94 7.00 15.41
CA SER A 290 22.68 8.25 15.56
C SER A 290 23.61 8.12 16.77
N SER A 291 24.83 8.63 16.63
CA SER A 291 26.01 8.58 17.51
C SER A 291 26.98 7.42 17.19
N SER A 292 28.22 7.68 16.75
CA SER A 292 29.15 8.77 17.10
C SER A 292 30.06 9.17 15.91
N THR A 293 30.37 10.47 15.81
CA THR A 293 31.32 11.15 14.87
C THR A 293 30.92 11.37 13.38
N SER A 294 30.07 12.40 13.16
CA SER A 294 29.96 13.45 12.08
C SER A 294 30.61 13.26 10.67
N PRO A 295 30.05 13.80 9.54
CA PRO A 295 29.12 14.94 9.42
C PRO A 295 27.98 14.84 8.38
N PHE A 296 26.74 15.11 8.79
CA PHE A 296 25.69 15.66 7.90
C PHE A 296 24.78 16.61 8.70
N PRO A 297 24.21 17.67 8.07
CA PRO A 297 23.75 18.88 8.75
C PRO A 297 22.41 18.71 9.46
N THR A 298 22.28 19.50 10.53
CA THR A 298 21.17 19.62 11.46
C THR A 298 19.90 20.20 10.85
N VAL A 299 18.74 19.67 11.26
CA VAL A 299 17.43 20.34 11.17
C VAL A 299 17.43 21.53 12.12
N GLU A 300 17.86 22.69 11.62
CA GLU A 300 17.70 23.98 12.29
C GLU A 300 16.82 24.87 11.44
N THR A 301 15.55 24.49 11.22
CA THR A 301 14.46 25.42 10.90
C THR A 301 13.11 24.75 11.10
N PHE A 302 12.13 25.52 11.60
CA PHE A 302 10.73 25.16 11.91
C PHE A 302 10.42 24.62 13.32
N ARG A 303 10.71 25.46 14.32
CA ARG A 303 9.69 25.74 15.36
C ARG A 303 8.61 26.61 14.74
N SER A 304 7.41 26.06 14.51
CA SER A 304 6.14 26.79 14.67
C SER A 304 4.94 25.90 14.29
N ALA A 305 4.18 25.50 15.32
CA ALA A 305 2.71 25.56 15.40
C ALA A 305 1.98 24.24 15.73
N ARG A 306 1.55 24.21 17.01
CA ARG A 306 0.23 23.82 17.56
C ARG A 306 -0.32 22.41 17.32
N THR A 307 -0.32 21.69 18.43
CA THR A 307 -1.14 20.54 18.82
C THR A 307 -2.63 20.73 18.47
N VAL A 308 -3.21 19.78 17.74
CA VAL A 308 -4.66 19.66 17.51
C VAL A 308 -5.18 18.51 18.39
N HIS A 309 -6.11 18.82 19.30
CA HIS A 309 -6.80 17.84 20.13
C HIS A 309 -8.07 17.35 19.44
N PHE A 310 -8.21 16.04 19.22
CA PHE A 310 -9.48 15.41 18.85
C PHE A 310 -10.23 14.93 20.10
N HIS A 311 -11.52 15.23 20.17
CA HIS A 311 -12.43 14.87 21.26
C HIS A 311 -13.33 13.71 20.80
N LEU A 312 -13.37 12.61 21.55
CA LEU A 312 -14.28 11.48 21.33
C LEU A 312 -15.31 11.43 22.48
N PRO A 313 -16.63 11.31 22.21
CA PRO A 313 -17.62 11.06 23.25
C PRO A 313 -17.66 9.58 23.65
N ASN A 314 -17.76 9.35 24.97
CA ASN A 314 -18.09 8.08 25.61
C ASN A 314 -19.58 7.76 25.41
N GLU A 315 -19.92 6.49 25.16
CA GLU A 315 -20.93 5.79 25.96
C GLU A 315 -20.91 4.26 25.71
N LEU A 316 -21.06 3.53 26.81
CA LEU A 316 -21.07 2.08 26.93
C LEU A 316 -22.49 1.58 27.19
N ASP A 317 -22.63 0.29 26.89
CA ASP A 317 -23.55 -0.71 27.46
C ASP A 317 -24.84 -1.07 26.72
N HIS A 318 -25.06 -2.40 26.79
CA HIS A 318 -26.33 -3.13 26.77
C HIS A 318 -26.75 -3.84 25.45
N TRP A 319 -26.35 -5.12 25.28
CA TRP A 319 -27.18 -6.32 25.56
C TRP A 319 -26.48 -7.64 25.20
N ALA A 320 -26.68 -8.64 26.05
CA ALA A 320 -26.30 -10.04 25.86
C ALA A 320 -27.54 -10.95 25.90
N SER A 321 -27.41 -12.12 25.27
CA SER A 321 -28.16 -13.38 25.44
C SER A 321 -29.21 -13.78 24.38
N ARG A 322 -28.90 -14.83 23.58
CA ARG A 322 -29.52 -16.18 23.63
C ARG A 322 -28.88 -17.18 22.61
N PRO A 323 -28.89 -18.51 22.86
CA PRO A 323 -28.10 -19.52 22.13
C PRO A 323 -29.01 -20.56 21.38
N PRO A 324 -28.57 -21.79 20.96
CA PRO A 324 -28.62 -22.24 19.56
C PRO A 324 -29.55 -23.46 19.32
N SER A 325 -29.79 -23.80 18.05
CA SER A 325 -30.51 -25.03 17.67
C SER A 325 -29.73 -25.88 16.65
N THR A 326 -29.51 -27.12 17.06
CA THR A 326 -28.84 -28.27 16.43
C THR A 326 -29.76 -29.09 15.51
N MET A 327 -29.21 -29.72 14.45
CA MET A 327 -29.57 -31.05 13.89
C MET A 327 -28.36 -31.55 13.04
N LEU A 328 -27.55 -32.54 13.46
CA LEU A 328 -27.65 -34.02 13.40
C LEU A 328 -27.56 -34.64 11.96
N PHE A 329 -26.36 -35.05 11.51
CA PHE A 329 -25.77 -36.43 11.32
C PHE A 329 -26.53 -37.41 10.37
N ALA A 330 -26.03 -37.77 9.16
CA ALA A 330 -25.06 -38.83 8.74
C ALA A 330 -25.78 -40.07 8.08
N PRO A 331 -25.15 -41.08 7.39
CA PRO A 331 -23.72 -41.44 7.22
C PRO A 331 -23.23 -42.05 5.84
N SER A 332 -21.89 -42.27 5.75
CA SER A 332 -20.96 -43.16 4.96
C SER A 332 -21.48 -44.22 3.96
N GLY A 333 -20.88 -44.52 2.76
CA GLY A 333 -19.53 -45.02 2.35
C GLY A 333 -19.69 -45.91 1.05
N PRO A 334 -18.71 -46.65 0.42
CA PRO A 334 -17.26 -46.90 0.65
C PRO A 334 -16.33 -46.79 -0.63
N GLN A 335 -15.08 -47.27 -0.53
CA GLN A 335 -13.86 -47.00 -1.36
C GLN A 335 -13.58 -47.87 -2.62
N GLY A 336 -12.82 -47.29 -3.59
CA GLY A 336 -11.72 -47.89 -4.41
C GLY A 336 -12.04 -48.50 -5.81
N PRO A 337 -11.06 -48.88 -6.66
CA PRO A 337 -9.83 -48.23 -7.15
C PRO A 337 -9.79 -48.13 -8.72
N ARG A 338 -9.05 -47.17 -9.33
CA ARG A 338 -8.38 -47.26 -10.67
C ARG A 338 -8.07 -45.88 -11.27
N ARG A 339 -7.00 -45.26 -10.77
CA ARG A 339 -6.34 -44.10 -11.36
C ARG A 339 -5.06 -44.59 -12.03
N ARG A 340 -5.05 -44.83 -13.37
CA ARG A 340 -3.80 -44.81 -14.20
C ARG A 340 -3.89 -44.97 -15.72
N SER A 341 -5.03 -45.13 -16.40
CA SER A 341 -5.05 -45.34 -17.87
C SER A 341 -5.66 -44.24 -18.75
N ARG A 342 -6.22 -43.15 -18.19
CA ARG A 342 -6.91 -42.11 -19.01
C ARG A 342 -6.05 -40.94 -19.49
N LEU A 343 -4.87 -40.70 -18.89
CA LEU A 343 -4.01 -39.56 -19.27
C LEU A 343 -3.22 -39.80 -20.57
N LYS A 344 -2.80 -41.04 -20.87
CA LYS A 344 -2.00 -41.33 -22.06
C LYS A 344 -2.78 -41.23 -23.38
N ALA A 345 -4.10 -41.43 -23.36
CA ALA A 345 -4.94 -41.32 -24.56
C ALA A 345 -5.21 -39.86 -24.98
N ILE A 346 -5.24 -38.93 -24.00
CA ILE A 346 -5.53 -37.51 -24.24
C ILE A 346 -4.32 -36.83 -24.91
N PHE A 347 -3.10 -37.11 -24.43
CA PHE A 347 -1.88 -36.53 -25.00
C PHE A 347 -1.61 -36.97 -26.44
N ILE A 348 -1.89 -38.23 -26.78
CA ILE A 348 -1.71 -38.73 -28.16
C ILE A 348 -2.70 -38.06 -29.11
N THR A 349 -3.92 -37.77 -28.65
CA THR A 349 -4.95 -37.12 -29.49
C THR A 349 -4.61 -35.65 -29.75
N ILE A 350 -4.12 -34.93 -28.74
CA ILE A 350 -3.70 -33.52 -28.88
C ILE A 350 -2.51 -33.38 -29.83
N PHE A 351 -1.55 -34.31 -29.76
CA PHE A 351 -0.34 -34.26 -30.59
C PHE A 351 -0.65 -34.50 -32.08
N ILE A 352 -1.60 -35.39 -32.39
CA ILE A 352 -2.02 -35.68 -33.77
C ILE A 352 -2.76 -34.46 -34.37
N VAL A 353 -3.60 -33.78 -33.59
CA VAL A 353 -4.32 -32.57 -34.05
C VAL A 353 -3.37 -31.40 -34.33
N LEU A 354 -2.36 -31.19 -33.47
CA LEU A 354 -1.34 -30.15 -33.67
C LEU A 354 -0.44 -30.43 -34.88
N ALA A 355 -0.04 -31.69 -35.09
CA ALA A 355 0.77 -32.07 -36.24
C ALA A 355 0.00 -31.88 -37.56
N ILE A 356 -1.29 -32.19 -37.59
CA ILE A 356 -2.16 -31.95 -38.76
C ILE A 356 -2.30 -30.44 -39.01
N TYR A 357 -2.51 -29.64 -37.97
CA TYR A 357 -2.64 -28.19 -38.10
C TYR A 357 -1.39 -27.53 -38.72
N LEU A 358 -0.19 -27.94 -38.32
CA LEU A 358 1.07 -27.40 -38.84
C LEU A 358 1.39 -27.84 -40.27
N ILE A 359 0.86 -28.98 -40.73
CA ILE A 359 1.03 -29.46 -42.11
C ILE A 359 0.10 -28.72 -43.07
N PHE A 360 -1.09 -28.32 -42.63
CA PHE A 360 -2.10 -27.66 -43.48
C PHE A 360 -2.07 -26.12 -43.44
N PHE A 361 -1.36 -25.50 -42.48
CA PHE A 361 -1.28 -24.03 -42.35
C PHE A 361 0.16 -23.51 -42.15
N PRO A 362 1.01 -23.49 -43.20
CA PRO A 362 2.32 -22.87 -43.12
C PRO A 362 2.17 -21.33 -43.12
N THR A 363 2.53 -20.67 -42.02
CA THR A 363 2.52 -19.20 -41.92
C THR A 363 3.72 -18.62 -42.67
N LYS A 364 3.46 -17.90 -43.76
CA LYS A 364 4.37 -16.86 -44.28
C LYS A 364 3.86 -15.51 -43.80
N ALA A 365 4.60 -14.87 -42.90
CA ALA A 365 4.34 -13.50 -42.49
C ALA A 365 5.01 -12.54 -43.49
N THR A 366 4.19 -11.71 -44.15
CA THR A 366 4.62 -10.44 -44.75
C THR A 366 3.79 -9.37 -44.08
N VAL A 367 4.46 -8.39 -43.48
CA VAL A 367 3.83 -7.26 -42.77
C VAL A 367 3.41 -6.23 -43.82
N ASN A 368 2.12 -5.90 -43.89
CA ASN A 368 1.58 -4.83 -44.73
C ASN A 368 1.01 -3.74 -43.81
N THR A 369 1.57 -2.54 -43.90
CA THR A 369 1.27 -1.35 -43.08
C THR A 369 0.06 -0.54 -43.55
N ASP A 370 -0.61 -0.94 -44.64
CA ASP A 370 -1.58 -0.08 -45.33
C ASP A 370 -3.03 -0.23 -44.86
N THR A 371 -3.34 -1.21 -44.01
CA THR A 371 -4.73 -1.47 -43.57
C THR A 371 -5.21 -0.60 -42.40
N TYR A 372 -4.30 -0.01 -41.63
CA TYR A 372 -4.68 0.90 -40.53
C TYR A 372 -5.28 2.22 -41.06
N ALA A 373 -4.73 2.79 -42.13
CA ALA A 373 -5.21 4.08 -42.64
C ALA A 373 -6.61 4.03 -43.28
N GLN A 374 -7.01 2.88 -43.86
CA GLN A 374 -8.28 2.77 -44.59
C GLN A 374 -9.51 2.50 -43.70
N GLN A 375 -9.33 1.95 -42.50
CA GLN A 375 -10.45 1.76 -41.57
C GLN A 375 -10.87 3.05 -40.85
N HIS A 376 -9.95 4.01 -40.67
CA HIS A 376 -10.26 5.30 -40.05
C HIS A 376 -11.06 6.25 -40.96
N ALA A 377 -10.96 6.11 -42.28
CA ALA A 377 -11.63 7.01 -43.22
C ALA A 377 -13.15 6.77 -43.37
N LYS A 378 -13.69 5.64 -42.90
CA LYS A 378 -15.08 5.24 -43.21
C LYS A 378 -16.10 5.52 -42.09
N THR A 379 -15.66 6.04 -40.95
CA THR A 379 -16.52 6.34 -39.78
C THR A 379 -16.87 7.82 -39.62
N ASP A 380 -16.33 8.70 -40.47
CA ASP A 380 -16.44 10.16 -40.29
C ASP A 380 -17.72 10.77 -40.87
N GLU A 381 -18.62 9.97 -41.46
CA GLU A 381 -19.77 10.48 -42.20
C GLU A 381 -21.07 10.60 -41.38
N LEU A 382 -21.04 10.38 -40.05
CA LEU A 382 -22.22 10.47 -39.18
C LEU A 382 -21.98 11.21 -37.84
N ALA A 383 -20.84 11.88 -37.66
CA ALA A 383 -20.61 12.68 -36.46
C ALA A 383 -21.41 13.99 -36.50
N HIS A 384 -22.30 14.20 -35.52
CA HIS A 384 -22.95 15.49 -35.27
C HIS A 384 -21.88 16.59 -35.05
N PRO A 385 -22.12 17.84 -35.51
CA PRO A 385 -21.18 18.96 -35.35
C PRO A 385 -20.74 19.23 -33.89
N GLU A 386 -21.51 18.75 -32.90
CA GLU A 386 -21.23 18.89 -31.47
C GLU A 386 -20.09 17.99 -30.94
N SER A 387 -19.66 16.95 -31.68
CA SER A 387 -18.64 15.99 -31.22
C SER A 387 -17.22 16.56 -31.10
N LYS A 388 -16.99 17.80 -31.54
CA LYS A 388 -15.65 18.42 -31.58
C LYS A 388 -15.23 19.13 -30.30
N HIS A 389 -16.13 19.27 -29.31
CA HIS A 389 -15.86 20.14 -28.15
C HIS A 389 -15.33 19.40 -26.92
N LYS A 390 -15.70 18.12 -26.70
CA LYS A 390 -15.29 17.41 -25.48
C LYS A 390 -15.26 15.89 -25.63
N THR A 391 -14.46 15.21 -24.81
CA THR A 391 -14.39 13.74 -24.75
C THR A 391 -13.96 13.24 -23.38
N MET A 392 -14.30 11.98 -23.07
CA MET A 392 -13.75 11.22 -21.94
C MET A 392 -12.84 10.10 -22.47
N VAL A 393 -11.59 10.10 -22.05
CA VAL A 393 -10.59 9.06 -22.33
C VAL A 393 -10.45 8.19 -21.10
N VAL A 394 -10.73 6.90 -21.25
CA VAL A 394 -10.89 5.97 -20.12
C VAL A 394 -9.96 4.79 -20.27
N ALA A 395 -9.09 4.60 -19.28
CA ALA A 395 -8.31 3.37 -19.15
C ALA A 395 -9.14 2.33 -18.39
N SER A 396 -9.35 1.16 -18.99
CA SER A 396 -10.26 0.13 -18.49
C SER A 396 -9.66 -1.27 -18.64
N MET A 397 -10.10 -2.19 -17.80
CA MET A 397 -9.94 -3.63 -17.97
C MET A 397 -11.25 -4.29 -18.40
N LYS A 398 -11.18 -5.52 -18.90
CA LYS A 398 -12.33 -6.27 -19.43
C LYS A 398 -13.43 -6.52 -18.40
N HIS A 399 -13.06 -6.57 -17.13
CA HIS A 399 -13.97 -6.83 -16.02
C HIS A 399 -14.58 -5.56 -15.40
N ASP A 400 -14.16 -4.37 -15.85
CA ASP A 400 -14.70 -3.11 -15.35
C ASP A 400 -16.07 -2.83 -15.95
N ASP A 401 -16.96 -2.22 -15.16
CA ASP A 401 -18.24 -1.70 -15.63
C ASP A 401 -18.11 -0.21 -15.96
N THR A 402 -18.13 0.11 -17.26
CA THR A 402 -18.10 1.48 -17.78
C THR A 402 -19.48 1.97 -18.26
N SER A 403 -20.55 1.21 -18.03
CA SER A 403 -21.91 1.54 -18.52
C SER A 403 -22.44 2.85 -17.93
N TRP A 404 -22.06 3.16 -16.69
CA TRP A 404 -22.40 4.40 -15.99
C TRP A 404 -21.98 5.67 -16.77
N LEU A 405 -20.88 5.63 -17.54
CA LEU A 405 -20.46 6.78 -18.35
C LEU A 405 -21.52 7.15 -19.39
N THR A 406 -22.20 6.15 -19.96
CA THR A 406 -23.28 6.39 -20.93
C THR A 406 -24.55 6.86 -20.24
N GLU A 407 -24.86 6.29 -19.07
CA GLU A 407 -26.04 6.65 -18.28
C GLU A 407 -25.97 8.09 -17.75
N TYR A 408 -24.86 8.49 -17.14
CA TYR A 408 -24.72 9.76 -16.42
C TYR A 408 -24.15 10.89 -17.27
N PHE A 409 -23.44 10.57 -18.35
CA PHE A 409 -22.78 11.54 -19.24
C PHE A 409 -23.07 11.25 -20.72
N PRO A 410 -24.35 11.13 -21.16
CA PRO A 410 -24.70 10.74 -22.52
C PRO A 410 -24.06 11.66 -23.58
N ASP A 411 -23.97 12.95 -23.30
CA ASP A 411 -23.49 13.99 -24.23
C ASP A 411 -21.95 14.07 -24.33
N TRP A 412 -21.21 13.28 -23.55
CA TRP A 412 -19.77 13.17 -23.68
C TRP A 412 -19.42 11.98 -24.58
N PRO A 413 -18.77 12.15 -25.74
CA PRO A 413 -18.10 11.05 -26.43
C PRO A 413 -17.11 10.33 -25.50
N LYS A 414 -16.96 9.01 -25.66
CA LYS A 414 -16.03 8.20 -24.84
C LYS A 414 -15.06 7.42 -25.71
N SER A 415 -13.79 7.48 -25.35
CA SER A 415 -12.71 6.65 -25.87
C SER A 415 -12.27 5.69 -24.77
N ILE A 416 -12.93 4.54 -24.69
CA ILE A 416 -12.68 3.52 -23.66
C ILE A 416 -11.68 2.50 -24.19
N TYR A 417 -10.46 2.51 -23.66
CA TYR A 417 -9.41 1.55 -24.01
C TYR A 417 -9.42 0.38 -23.04
N VAL A 418 -9.62 -0.83 -23.57
CA VAL A 418 -9.58 -2.07 -22.77
C VAL A 418 -8.21 -2.72 -22.95
N VAL A 419 -7.34 -2.58 -21.95
CA VAL A 419 -5.89 -2.85 -22.10
C VAL A 419 -5.53 -4.34 -22.00
N ASP A 420 -6.41 -5.16 -21.45
CA ASP A 420 -6.26 -6.62 -21.28
C ASP A 420 -7.05 -7.43 -22.32
N ASP A 421 -7.68 -6.78 -23.31
CA ASP A 421 -8.36 -7.43 -24.43
C ASP A 421 -7.81 -6.95 -25.79
N LYS A 422 -7.00 -7.79 -26.43
CA LYS A 422 -6.41 -7.52 -27.76
C LYS A 422 -7.44 -7.41 -28.89
N HIS A 423 -8.69 -7.82 -28.65
CA HIS A 423 -9.78 -7.74 -29.62
C HIS A 423 -10.74 -6.59 -29.32
N ALA A 424 -10.50 -5.81 -28.26
CA ALA A 424 -11.29 -4.62 -27.99
C ALA A 424 -11.13 -3.58 -29.12
N ARG A 425 -12.20 -2.83 -29.34
CA ARG A 425 -12.24 -1.77 -30.38
C ARG A 425 -11.11 -0.75 -30.20
N LEU A 426 -10.85 -0.36 -28.96
CA LEU A 426 -9.72 0.48 -28.58
C LEU A 426 -8.91 -0.30 -27.54
N THR A 427 -7.61 -0.47 -27.81
CA THR A 427 -6.66 -1.16 -26.94
C THR A 427 -5.27 -0.60 -27.19
N VAL A 428 -4.28 -1.08 -26.42
CA VAL A 428 -2.88 -0.66 -26.51
C VAL A 428 -2.01 -1.82 -26.98
N THR A 429 -0.90 -1.50 -27.64
CA THR A 429 0.05 -2.52 -28.15
C THR A 429 0.71 -3.31 -27.01
N ARG A 430 0.95 -2.66 -25.87
CA ARG A 430 1.49 -3.26 -24.66
C ARG A 430 0.89 -2.57 -23.44
N ASN A 431 0.33 -3.35 -22.52
CA ASN A 431 -0.12 -2.84 -21.23
C ASN A 431 1.09 -2.61 -20.31
N LYS A 432 1.62 -1.38 -20.26
CA LYS A 432 2.78 -0.98 -19.45
C LYS A 432 2.70 0.51 -19.10
N GLY A 433 3.04 0.87 -17.87
CA GLY A 433 2.92 2.23 -17.31
C GLY A 433 1.50 2.58 -16.86
N ARG A 434 0.70 1.59 -16.46
CA ARG A 434 -0.70 1.78 -16.03
C ARG A 434 -1.53 2.58 -17.05
N GLU A 435 -2.34 3.54 -16.63
CA GLU A 435 -3.19 4.40 -17.47
C GLU A 435 -2.40 5.27 -18.46
N SER A 436 -1.11 5.52 -18.19
CA SER A 436 -0.31 6.44 -19.01
C SER A 436 -0.14 5.97 -20.45
N MET A 437 -0.11 4.65 -20.70
CA MET A 437 -0.06 4.12 -22.06
C MET A 437 -1.31 4.48 -22.86
N VAL A 438 -2.48 4.41 -22.22
CA VAL A 438 -3.76 4.76 -22.83
C VAL A 438 -3.78 6.25 -23.16
N TYR A 439 -3.39 7.10 -22.20
CA TYR A 439 -3.46 8.54 -22.34
C TYR A 439 -2.52 9.05 -23.43
N LEU A 440 -1.27 8.57 -23.45
CA LEU A 440 -0.32 8.88 -24.52
C LEU A 440 -0.78 8.38 -25.88
N THR A 441 -1.31 7.15 -25.94
CA THR A 441 -1.82 6.58 -27.20
C THR A 441 -2.98 7.41 -27.75
N TYR A 442 -3.92 7.81 -26.90
CA TYR A 442 -5.03 8.68 -27.31
C TYR A 442 -4.52 10.01 -27.86
N ILE A 443 -3.62 10.70 -27.14
CA ILE A 443 -3.07 11.99 -27.57
C ILE A 443 -2.37 11.86 -28.92
N ILE A 444 -1.53 10.84 -29.10
CA ILE A 444 -0.77 10.61 -30.34
C ILE A 444 -1.70 10.31 -31.51
N ASP A 445 -2.63 9.39 -31.33
CA ASP A 445 -3.49 8.91 -32.41
C ASP A 445 -4.49 10.00 -32.88
N ASN A 446 -4.77 10.99 -32.02
CA ASN A 446 -5.75 12.06 -32.29
C ASN A 446 -5.11 13.45 -32.38
N TYR A 447 -3.78 13.57 -32.39
CA TYR A 447 -3.07 14.84 -32.19
C TYR A 447 -3.54 15.98 -33.11
N ASP A 448 -3.79 15.68 -34.39
CA ASP A 448 -4.25 16.67 -35.38
C ASP A 448 -5.76 16.97 -35.30
N ASN A 449 -6.52 16.19 -34.53
CA ASN A 449 -7.99 16.24 -34.44
C ASN A 449 -8.50 16.21 -32.99
N LEU A 450 -7.70 16.70 -32.04
CA LEU A 450 -8.07 16.69 -30.62
C LEU A 450 -9.34 17.51 -30.35
N PRO A 451 -10.24 17.04 -29.48
CA PRO A 451 -11.38 17.84 -29.03
C PRO A 451 -10.94 18.95 -28.09
N GLU A 452 -11.72 20.03 -27.98
CA GLU A 452 -11.35 21.20 -27.16
C GLU A 452 -11.11 20.89 -25.68
N THR A 453 -11.83 19.92 -25.14
CA THR A 453 -11.75 19.45 -23.76
C THR A 453 -11.55 17.94 -23.72
N MET A 454 -10.56 17.47 -22.97
CA MET A 454 -10.33 16.05 -22.75
C MET A 454 -10.29 15.76 -21.25
N LEU A 455 -11.12 14.81 -20.80
CA LEU A 455 -11.06 14.26 -19.45
C LEU A 455 -10.38 12.89 -19.51
N PHE A 456 -9.28 12.73 -18.77
CA PHE A 456 -8.56 11.47 -18.62
C PHE A 456 -8.91 10.88 -17.24
N ILE A 457 -9.61 9.75 -17.24
CA ILE A 457 -10.18 9.16 -16.01
C ILE A 457 -9.97 7.64 -15.96
N HIS A 458 -10.15 7.06 -14.78
CA HIS A 458 -10.24 5.61 -14.59
C HIS A 458 -11.67 5.10 -14.84
N SER A 459 -11.81 3.78 -15.02
CA SER A 459 -13.05 3.14 -15.48
C SER A 459 -14.18 3.06 -14.44
N LYS A 460 -13.85 2.97 -13.15
CA LYS A 460 -14.83 2.67 -12.10
C LYS A 460 -15.57 3.92 -11.63
N ARG A 461 -16.90 3.81 -11.50
CA ARG A 461 -17.72 4.88 -10.90
C ARG A 461 -17.34 5.15 -9.45
N TYR A 462 -17.25 4.10 -8.64
CA TYR A 462 -16.87 4.18 -7.24
C TYR A 462 -15.44 3.68 -7.07
N GLN A 463 -14.55 4.56 -6.62
CA GLN A 463 -13.14 4.28 -6.44
C GLN A 463 -12.51 5.33 -5.54
N TRP A 464 -11.68 4.89 -4.59
CA TRP A 464 -11.15 5.70 -3.49
C TRP A 464 -10.44 7.00 -3.89
N HIS A 465 -10.00 7.12 -5.13
CA HIS A 465 -9.30 8.29 -5.66
C HIS A 465 -10.24 9.25 -6.42
N ASN A 466 -11.57 9.10 -6.27
CA ASN A 466 -12.55 10.13 -6.62
C ASN A 466 -12.74 11.07 -5.44
N ASP A 467 -12.74 12.38 -5.71
CA ASP A 467 -12.75 13.41 -4.69
C ASP A 467 -14.18 13.77 -4.22
N ASP A 468 -14.84 12.74 -3.72
CA ASP A 468 -16.24 12.72 -3.27
C ASP A 468 -16.35 11.91 -1.96
N PRO A 469 -17.27 12.26 -1.04
CA PRO A 469 -17.36 11.58 0.25
C PRO A 469 -17.57 10.08 0.10
N TYR A 470 -18.40 9.68 -0.86
CA TYR A 470 -18.68 8.27 -1.16
C TYR A 470 -17.82 7.70 -2.29
N TYR A 471 -16.75 8.42 -2.66
CA TYR A 471 -15.85 8.05 -3.73
C TYR A 471 -16.57 7.88 -5.09
N ASP A 472 -17.72 8.53 -5.27
CA ASP A 472 -18.50 8.51 -6.51
C ASP A 472 -17.90 9.51 -7.50
N GLY A 473 -17.60 9.05 -8.71
CA GLY A 473 -17.09 9.90 -9.78
C GLY A 473 -18.17 10.79 -10.41
N VAL A 474 -19.45 10.45 -10.23
CA VAL A 474 -20.54 11.19 -10.89
C VAL A 474 -20.68 12.64 -10.38
N PRO A 475 -20.77 12.91 -9.06
CA PRO A 475 -20.90 14.28 -8.56
C PRO A 475 -19.76 15.23 -8.99
N PRO A 476 -18.46 14.91 -8.81
CA PRO A 476 -17.40 15.82 -9.21
C PRO A 476 -17.37 16.05 -10.73
N LEU A 477 -17.52 14.98 -11.55
CA LEU A 477 -17.51 15.12 -13.00
C LEU A 477 -18.71 15.91 -13.55
N ARG A 478 -19.89 15.84 -12.92
CA ARG A 478 -21.05 16.66 -13.30
C ARG A 478 -20.85 18.14 -13.02
N ASN A 479 -20.15 18.46 -11.94
CA ASN A 479 -19.88 19.84 -11.57
C ASN A 479 -18.55 20.37 -12.12
N PHE A 480 -17.89 19.62 -13.00
CA PHE A 480 -16.62 20.01 -13.60
C PHE A 480 -16.74 21.31 -14.41
N GLN A 481 -15.90 22.29 -14.08
CA GLN A 481 -15.93 23.62 -14.68
C GLN A 481 -15.03 23.70 -15.92
N ILE A 482 -15.60 23.41 -17.09
CA ILE A 482 -14.90 23.55 -18.38
C ILE A 482 -14.29 24.96 -18.58
N PRO A 483 -14.96 26.09 -18.24
CA PRO A 483 -14.36 27.41 -18.40
C PRO A 483 -13.03 27.56 -17.64
N TYR A 484 -12.97 27.02 -16.41
CA TYR A 484 -11.74 27.05 -15.62
C TYR A 484 -10.64 26.19 -16.24
N LEU A 485 -10.99 25.03 -16.80
CA LEU A 485 -10.04 24.23 -17.58
C LEU A 485 -9.50 25.01 -18.78
N GLN A 486 -10.36 25.68 -19.54
CA GLN A 486 -9.94 26.43 -20.72
C GLN A 486 -9.01 27.59 -20.34
N GLU A 487 -9.22 28.21 -19.18
CA GLU A 487 -8.33 29.24 -18.63
C GLU A 487 -6.97 28.65 -18.20
N GLN A 488 -6.98 27.50 -17.49
CA GLN A 488 -5.78 26.93 -16.89
C GLN A 488 -4.98 26.00 -17.81
N GLY A 489 -5.61 25.49 -18.87
CA GLY A 489 -5.10 24.51 -19.81
C GLY A 489 -4.98 23.08 -19.26
N TYR A 490 -4.65 22.92 -17.97
CA TYR A 490 -4.55 21.65 -17.25
C TYR A 490 -5.14 21.79 -15.85
N VAL A 491 -5.90 20.79 -15.43
CA VAL A 491 -6.51 20.69 -14.09
C VAL A 491 -6.46 19.25 -13.60
N ASN A 492 -5.98 19.04 -12.37
CA ASN A 492 -6.08 17.75 -11.69
C ASN A 492 -7.51 17.55 -11.15
N LEU A 493 -8.08 16.35 -11.28
CA LEU A 493 -9.43 16.04 -10.80
C LEU A 493 -9.48 15.66 -9.31
N ARG A 494 -8.38 15.84 -8.59
CA ARG A 494 -8.27 15.68 -7.14
C ARG A 494 -7.71 16.95 -6.51
N CYS A 495 -8.44 17.47 -5.53
CA CYS A 495 -8.15 18.69 -4.78
C CYS A 495 -7.57 18.40 -3.40
N VAL A 496 -7.92 17.27 -2.79
CA VAL A 496 -7.38 16.88 -1.49
C VAL A 496 -5.88 16.53 -1.57
N TRP A 497 -5.10 16.95 -0.57
CA TRP A 497 -3.65 16.75 -0.53
C TRP A 497 -3.22 15.40 0.06
N THR A 498 -4.15 14.60 0.57
CA THR A 498 -3.87 13.38 1.37
C THR A 498 -2.86 12.40 0.74
N LEU A 499 -2.66 12.44 -0.58
CA LEU A 499 -1.55 11.75 -1.25
C LEU A 499 -0.97 12.64 -2.36
N GLY A 500 0.35 12.78 -2.40
CA GLY A 500 1.09 13.46 -3.47
C GLY A 500 1.45 14.93 -3.23
N CYS A 501 0.75 15.60 -2.31
CA CYS A 501 0.97 17.01 -1.96
C CYS A 501 1.36 17.17 -0.48
N PRO A 502 2.14 18.22 -0.11
CA PRO A 502 2.71 19.25 -1.00
C PRO A 502 3.92 18.74 -1.80
N THR A 503 4.62 17.73 -1.30
CA THR A 503 5.83 17.17 -1.93
C THR A 503 5.80 15.67 -1.78
N GLU A 504 5.83 14.95 -2.90
CA GLU A 504 5.91 13.48 -2.92
C GLU A 504 7.32 12.97 -3.25
N ILE A 505 8.01 13.65 -4.18
CA ILE A 505 9.29 13.20 -4.71
C ILE A 505 10.29 14.34 -4.59
N ARG A 506 11.48 14.06 -4.08
CA ARG A 506 12.63 14.97 -4.09
C ARG A 506 13.75 14.38 -4.95
N PRO A 507 13.74 14.57 -6.27
CA PRO A 507 14.60 13.81 -7.20
C PRO A 507 16.10 13.86 -6.90
N LEU A 508 16.59 14.91 -6.24
CA LEU A 508 18.01 15.11 -5.93
C LEU A 508 18.41 14.61 -4.53
N THR A 509 17.47 14.50 -3.59
CA THR A 509 17.75 14.20 -2.18
C THR A 509 17.10 12.89 -1.71
N ASP A 510 16.03 12.45 -2.38
CA ASP A 510 15.51 11.07 -2.28
C ASP A 510 16.41 10.07 -3.01
N THR A 511 17.66 10.43 -3.34
CA THR A 511 18.60 9.53 -4.02
C THR A 511 19.08 8.38 -3.14
N HIS A 512 18.84 8.40 -1.82
CA HIS A 512 19.28 7.35 -0.88
C HIS A 512 18.31 7.17 0.30
N ARG A 513 16.99 7.20 0.05
CA ARG A 513 15.99 6.65 0.99
C ARG A 513 15.60 5.26 0.52
N ASN A 514 16.03 4.22 1.26
CA ASN A 514 15.72 2.81 0.97
C ASN A 514 14.21 2.48 0.91
N ASP A 515 13.34 3.38 1.39
CA ASP A 515 11.89 3.19 1.40
C ASP A 515 11.14 3.96 0.30
N VAL A 516 11.85 4.75 -0.51
CA VAL A 516 11.30 5.43 -1.70
C VAL A 516 12.39 5.56 -2.77
N HIS A 517 12.64 4.51 -3.56
CA HIS A 517 13.47 4.63 -4.77
C HIS A 517 12.81 5.47 -5.89
N ALA A 518 11.67 6.12 -5.62
CA ALA A 518 11.06 7.01 -6.60
C ALA A 518 12.00 8.17 -6.93
N GLY A 519 12.80 8.69 -5.99
CA GLY A 519 13.71 9.83 -6.25
C GLY A 519 14.71 9.60 -7.37
N GLU A 520 15.52 8.54 -7.27
CA GLU A 520 16.54 8.22 -8.28
C GLU A 520 15.93 7.79 -9.62
N TYR A 521 14.92 6.93 -9.60
CA TYR A 521 14.24 6.51 -10.84
C TYR A 521 13.48 7.66 -11.48
N PHE A 522 12.88 8.54 -10.69
CA PHE A 522 12.24 9.76 -11.18
C PHE A 522 13.28 10.72 -11.73
N LYS A 523 14.43 10.93 -11.08
CA LYS A 523 15.51 11.75 -11.62
C LYS A 523 15.94 11.27 -13.00
N ASN A 524 16.27 9.99 -13.13
CA ASN A 524 16.74 9.41 -14.40
C ASN A 524 15.62 9.42 -15.46
N GLY A 525 14.41 9.01 -15.08
CA GLY A 525 13.24 9.07 -15.96
C GLY A 525 12.91 10.49 -16.40
N PHE A 526 12.98 11.46 -15.50
CA PHE A 526 12.75 12.87 -15.77
C PHE A 526 13.78 13.43 -16.76
N MET A 527 15.06 13.09 -16.61
CA MET A 527 16.10 13.49 -17.57
C MET A 527 15.85 12.93 -18.98
N GLU A 528 15.30 11.72 -19.09
CA GLU A 528 14.96 11.09 -20.37
C GLU A 528 13.67 11.63 -20.98
N LEU A 529 12.66 11.92 -20.15
CA LEU A 529 11.39 12.51 -20.58
C LEU A 529 11.59 13.98 -20.99
N PHE A 530 12.31 14.76 -20.18
CA PHE A 530 12.52 16.21 -20.31
C PHE A 530 14.01 16.54 -20.56
N PRO A 531 14.56 16.18 -21.72
CA PRO A 531 15.98 16.39 -22.00
C PRO A 531 16.32 17.88 -22.00
N GLY A 532 17.34 18.26 -21.21
CA GLY A 532 17.80 19.64 -21.09
C GLY A 532 17.05 20.49 -20.06
N THR A 533 16.00 19.97 -19.42
CA THR A 533 15.30 20.65 -18.32
C THR A 533 16.04 20.40 -17.00
N PRO A 534 16.28 21.43 -16.17
CA PRO A 534 16.82 21.24 -14.82
C PRO A 534 15.95 20.28 -14.01
N ILE A 535 16.58 19.34 -13.32
CA ILE A 535 15.87 18.41 -12.42
C ILE A 535 15.28 19.23 -11.26
N PRO A 536 13.98 19.11 -10.98
CA PRO A 536 13.37 19.85 -9.88
C PRO A 536 13.87 19.34 -8.52
N GLU A 537 13.93 20.25 -7.54
CA GLU A 537 14.30 19.90 -6.16
C GLU A 537 13.19 19.09 -5.48
N GLU A 538 11.93 19.46 -5.73
CA GLU A 538 10.72 18.84 -5.20
C GLU A 538 9.67 18.71 -6.29
N VAL A 539 8.89 17.64 -6.23
CA VAL A 539 7.76 17.35 -7.11
C VAL A 539 6.58 16.96 -6.25
N GLY A 540 5.43 17.57 -6.50
CA GLY A 540 4.20 17.30 -5.77
C GLY A 540 2.97 17.65 -6.59
N VAL A 541 1.98 16.78 -6.54
CA VAL A 541 0.67 16.96 -7.16
C VAL A 541 -0.27 15.94 -6.52
N SER A 542 -1.55 16.26 -6.36
CA SER A 542 -2.53 15.28 -5.87
C SER A 542 -2.51 14.04 -6.77
N CYS A 543 -2.40 12.85 -6.15
CA CYS A 543 -2.15 11.59 -6.86
C CYS A 543 -3.19 11.22 -7.93
N CYS A 544 -2.87 10.12 -8.60
CA CYS A 544 -3.79 9.18 -9.20
C CYS A 544 -4.21 9.49 -10.64
N ALA A 545 -3.42 10.33 -11.33
CA ALA A 545 -3.44 10.54 -12.79
C ALA A 545 -4.81 10.83 -13.44
N GLN A 546 -5.82 11.25 -12.68
CA GLN A 546 -7.08 11.72 -13.24
C GLN A 546 -7.01 13.23 -13.44
N PHE A 547 -7.09 13.68 -14.68
CA PHE A 547 -6.92 15.10 -15.02
C PHE A 547 -7.72 15.48 -16.25
N ALA A 548 -7.86 16.79 -16.44
CA ALA A 548 -8.44 17.40 -17.61
C ALA A 548 -7.40 18.28 -18.31
N VAL A 549 -7.43 18.31 -19.65
CA VAL A 549 -6.55 19.16 -20.44
C VAL A 549 -7.30 19.74 -21.64
N SER A 550 -6.98 20.99 -22.00
CA SER A 550 -7.51 21.62 -23.21
C SER A 550 -6.70 21.21 -24.44
N ARG A 551 -7.33 21.24 -25.62
CA ARG A 551 -6.62 21.03 -26.90
C ARG A 551 -5.39 21.94 -27.01
N ASP A 552 -5.59 23.22 -26.77
CA ASP A 552 -4.57 24.23 -26.96
C ASP A 552 -3.36 23.95 -26.06
N LYS A 553 -3.60 23.46 -24.84
CA LYS A 553 -2.53 23.05 -23.92
C LYS A 553 -1.77 21.81 -24.39
N VAL A 554 -2.43 20.83 -24.99
CA VAL A 554 -1.75 19.67 -25.61
C VAL A 554 -0.88 20.11 -26.79
N LEU A 555 -1.40 21.02 -27.63
CA LEU A 555 -0.71 21.50 -28.83
C LEU A 555 0.48 22.43 -28.56
N GLU A 556 0.64 22.95 -27.33
CA GLU A 556 1.86 23.67 -26.92
C GLU A 556 3.12 22.80 -27.00
N ARG A 557 2.97 21.47 -26.93
CA ARG A 557 4.06 20.50 -26.99
C ARG A 557 3.98 19.70 -28.30
N PRO A 558 5.07 19.56 -29.07
CA PRO A 558 5.03 18.85 -30.35
C PRO A 558 4.71 17.36 -30.18
N LEU A 559 4.06 16.77 -31.19
CA LEU A 559 3.73 15.33 -31.26
C LEU A 559 4.93 14.43 -30.91
N SER A 560 6.13 14.78 -31.39
CA SER A 560 7.36 14.02 -31.16
C SER A 560 7.72 13.83 -29.68
N ASP A 561 7.29 14.74 -28.80
CA ASP A 561 7.50 14.59 -27.37
C ASP A 561 6.56 13.53 -26.77
N TYR A 562 5.29 13.53 -27.16
CA TYR A 562 4.34 12.49 -26.74
C TYR A 562 4.79 11.11 -27.24
N GLU A 563 5.27 11.03 -28.48
CA GLU A 563 5.88 9.81 -29.02
C GLU A 563 7.09 9.39 -28.19
N ARG A 564 8.00 10.32 -27.82
CA ARG A 564 9.13 10.04 -26.94
C ARG A 564 8.67 9.50 -25.59
N PHE A 565 7.67 10.10 -24.95
CA PHE A 565 7.14 9.61 -23.67
C PHE A 565 6.60 8.18 -23.79
N ARG A 566 5.83 7.89 -24.85
CA ARG A 566 5.29 6.54 -25.09
C ARG A 566 6.42 5.55 -25.38
N THR A 567 7.41 5.93 -26.19
CA THR A 567 8.58 5.09 -26.49
C THR A 567 9.41 4.81 -25.25
N TRP A 568 9.65 5.81 -24.39
CA TRP A 568 10.29 5.63 -23.10
C TRP A 568 9.54 4.61 -22.25
N LEU A 569 8.22 4.76 -22.14
CA LEU A 569 7.38 3.86 -21.36
C LEU A 569 7.45 2.42 -21.87
N LEU A 570 7.48 2.22 -23.18
CA LEU A 570 7.65 0.88 -23.78
C LEU A 570 9.02 0.27 -23.51
N ASN A 571 10.09 1.06 -23.59
CA ASN A 571 11.47 0.58 -23.64
C ASN A 571 12.20 0.57 -22.30
N THR A 572 11.77 1.37 -21.33
CA THR A 572 12.42 1.47 -20.01
C THR A 572 12.50 0.10 -19.33
N PRO A 573 13.59 -0.26 -18.66
CA PRO A 573 13.68 -1.52 -17.90
C PRO A 573 12.84 -1.48 -16.61
N LEU A 574 12.30 -0.31 -16.23
CA LEU A 574 11.48 -0.14 -15.05
C LEU A 574 10.18 -0.96 -15.14
N GLN A 575 9.76 -1.47 -13.99
CA GLN A 575 8.49 -2.18 -13.83
C GLN A 575 7.30 -1.26 -14.04
N ASP A 576 6.12 -1.86 -14.26
CA ASP A 576 4.88 -1.15 -14.59
C ASP A 576 4.48 -0.10 -13.55
N ASP A 577 4.64 -0.42 -12.27
CA ASP A 577 4.33 0.44 -11.14
C ASP A 577 5.26 1.65 -11.04
N LEU A 578 6.58 1.45 -11.15
CA LEU A 578 7.56 2.53 -11.09
C LEU A 578 7.49 3.45 -12.31
N SER A 579 7.41 2.88 -13.51
CA SER A 579 7.30 3.66 -14.74
C SER A 579 5.97 4.42 -14.85
N GLY A 580 4.87 3.80 -14.40
CA GLY A 580 3.57 4.47 -14.26
C GLY A 580 3.63 5.63 -13.26
N ARG A 581 4.29 5.44 -12.10
CA ARG A 581 4.43 6.49 -11.09
C ARG A 581 5.26 7.68 -11.56
N ILE A 582 6.32 7.45 -12.33
CA ILE A 582 7.08 8.56 -12.95
C ILE A 582 6.18 9.37 -13.88
N MET A 583 5.36 8.70 -14.69
CA MET A 583 4.40 9.38 -15.57
C MET A 583 3.32 10.13 -14.78
N GLU A 584 2.74 9.51 -13.75
CA GLU A 584 1.73 10.09 -12.86
C GLU A 584 2.19 11.46 -12.32
N TYR A 585 3.41 11.51 -11.77
CA TYR A 585 4.02 12.74 -11.24
C TYR A 585 4.70 13.60 -12.32
N SER A 586 4.54 13.28 -13.60
CA SER A 586 5.04 14.10 -14.71
C SER A 586 3.92 14.82 -15.46
N TRP A 587 2.65 14.40 -15.35
CA TRP A 587 1.56 14.93 -16.16
C TRP A 587 1.40 16.45 -16.06
N HIS A 588 1.39 17.01 -14.86
CA HIS A 588 1.24 18.46 -14.66
C HIS A 588 2.41 19.23 -15.30
N MET A 589 3.63 18.69 -15.23
CA MET A 589 4.81 19.28 -15.89
C MET A 589 4.81 19.08 -17.40
N ILE A 590 4.31 17.95 -17.92
CA ILE A 590 4.09 17.73 -19.36
C ILE A 590 3.21 18.87 -19.91
N PHE A 591 2.21 19.31 -19.14
CA PHE A 591 1.30 20.41 -19.46
C PHE A 591 1.70 21.75 -18.82
N GLY A 592 2.98 21.94 -18.51
CA GLY A 592 3.56 23.26 -18.22
C GLY A 592 3.20 23.86 -16.86
N LYS A 593 2.78 23.05 -15.89
CA LYS A 593 2.70 23.47 -14.48
C LYS A 593 4.06 23.30 -13.78
N GLU A 594 4.23 24.04 -12.69
CA GLU A 594 5.41 23.95 -11.85
C GLU A 594 5.60 22.54 -11.25
N PRO A 595 6.83 22.12 -10.92
CA PRO A 595 7.10 20.80 -10.34
C PRO A 595 6.27 20.47 -9.10
N VAL A 596 5.99 21.48 -8.27
CA VAL A 596 5.01 21.40 -7.17
C VAL A 596 3.74 22.13 -7.60
N HIS A 597 2.68 21.37 -7.88
CA HIS A 597 1.36 21.88 -8.26
C HIS A 597 0.28 21.37 -7.30
N CYS A 598 0.24 21.99 -6.12
CA CYS A 598 -0.67 21.67 -5.02
C CYS A 598 -1.55 22.89 -4.71
N PRO A 599 -2.63 23.14 -5.48
CA PRO A 599 -3.52 24.25 -5.21
C PRO A 599 -4.22 24.06 -3.86
N ASN A 600 -4.57 25.18 -3.20
CA ASN A 600 -5.37 25.15 -1.99
C ASN A 600 -6.69 24.38 -2.24
N ALA A 601 -7.06 23.47 -1.35
CA ALA A 601 -8.21 22.58 -1.54
C ALA A 601 -9.53 23.35 -1.69
N ALA A 602 -9.76 24.41 -0.90
CA ALA A 602 -10.98 25.22 -1.00
C ALA A 602 -11.09 25.89 -2.38
N GLU A 603 -9.99 26.49 -2.83
CA GLU A 603 -9.92 27.10 -4.15
C GLU A 603 -10.08 26.06 -5.27
N CYS A 604 -9.44 24.90 -5.14
CA CYS A 604 -9.56 23.83 -6.10
C CYS A 604 -11.01 23.31 -6.21
N TYR A 605 -11.66 22.95 -5.10
CA TYR A 605 -13.05 22.50 -5.14
C TYR A 605 -13.99 23.56 -5.71
N CYS A 606 -13.80 24.83 -5.36
CA CYS A 606 -14.59 25.93 -5.91
C CYS A 606 -14.38 26.11 -7.43
N LYS A 607 -13.13 26.16 -7.88
CA LYS A 607 -12.81 26.48 -9.29
C LYS A 607 -12.96 25.28 -10.22
N VAL A 608 -12.63 24.08 -9.77
CA VAL A 608 -12.69 22.85 -10.56
C VAL A 608 -14.09 22.26 -10.56
N PHE A 609 -14.76 22.28 -9.41
CA PHE A 609 -16.04 21.59 -9.21
C PHE A 609 -17.20 22.52 -8.80
N GLY A 610 -17.01 23.84 -8.75
CA GLY A 610 -18.07 24.77 -8.35
C GLY A 610 -18.48 24.67 -6.87
N LEU A 611 -17.76 23.91 -6.05
CA LEU A 611 -18.07 23.68 -4.63
C LEU A 611 -17.37 24.74 -3.76
N CYS A 612 -17.93 25.96 -3.74
CA CYS A 612 -17.28 27.11 -3.10
C CYS A 612 -17.63 27.29 -1.62
N ASP A 613 -18.73 26.71 -1.16
CA ASP A 613 -19.25 26.87 0.20
C ASP A 613 -18.79 25.75 1.15
N LEU A 614 -17.53 25.33 1.03
CA LEU A 614 -16.94 24.27 1.85
C LEU A 614 -16.21 24.84 3.06
N ASN A 615 -16.28 24.14 4.20
CA ASN A 615 -15.41 24.44 5.34
C ASN A 615 -14.07 23.73 5.14
N CYS A 616 -13.00 24.49 4.98
CA CYS A 616 -11.66 23.95 4.72
C CYS A 616 -10.68 24.47 5.78
N PRO A 617 -10.50 23.73 6.90
CA PRO A 617 -9.73 24.24 8.03
C PRO A 617 -8.21 24.22 7.80
N TRP A 618 -7.73 23.56 6.74
CA TRP A 618 -6.32 23.54 6.35
C TRP A 618 -6.16 23.59 4.82
N GLU A 619 -4.96 23.91 4.34
CA GLU A 619 -4.71 24.15 2.91
C GLU A 619 -4.99 22.95 2.02
N GLY A 620 -4.84 21.74 2.56
CA GLY A 620 -4.91 20.49 1.81
C GLY A 620 -6.22 19.71 1.93
N GLY A 621 -7.27 20.24 2.56
CA GLY A 621 -8.50 19.49 2.73
C GLY A 621 -9.68 20.31 3.24
N CYS A 622 -10.86 19.74 3.03
CA CYS A 622 -12.13 20.29 3.47
C CYS A 622 -12.90 19.25 4.28
N ASP A 623 -13.60 19.73 5.31
CA ASP A 623 -14.43 18.87 6.16
C ASP A 623 -15.47 18.15 5.31
N ASP A 624 -15.73 16.89 5.67
CA ASP A 624 -16.72 16.02 5.05
C ASP A 624 -16.61 15.83 3.53
N ARG A 625 -15.49 16.23 2.89
CA ARG A 625 -15.30 16.09 1.44
C ARG A 625 -14.59 14.82 1.04
N TYR A 626 -13.57 14.46 1.80
CA TYR A 626 -12.76 13.30 1.53
C TYR A 626 -12.11 12.80 2.81
N ALA A 627 -12.18 11.49 3.03
CA ALA A 627 -11.32 10.78 3.95
C ALA A 627 -10.61 9.69 3.16
N LEU A 628 -9.35 9.39 3.49
CA LEU A 628 -8.71 8.22 2.93
C LEU A 628 -9.49 6.99 3.42
N PRO A 629 -10.05 6.16 2.52
CA PRO A 629 -10.81 5.00 2.98
C PRO A 629 -9.88 4.04 3.70
N PRO A 630 -10.43 3.20 4.59
CA PRO A 630 -9.62 2.18 5.22
C PRO A 630 -8.96 1.29 4.16
N PHE A 631 -9.69 0.89 3.11
CA PHE A 631 -9.19 0.01 2.05
C PHE A 631 -9.22 0.69 0.69
N SER A 632 -8.29 0.34 -0.20
CA SER A 632 -8.33 0.76 -1.61
C SER A 632 -9.51 0.13 -2.37
N SER A 633 -9.99 -1.03 -1.92
CA SER A 633 -11.17 -1.71 -2.45
C SER A 633 -12.44 -1.27 -1.72
N LEU A 634 -13.47 -0.91 -2.49
CA LEU A 634 -14.79 -0.64 -1.94
C LEU A 634 -15.56 -1.96 -1.76
N PRO A 635 -16.33 -2.13 -0.67
CA PRO A 635 -17.01 -3.37 -0.36
C PRO A 635 -18.13 -3.66 -1.38
N LYS A 636 -18.49 -4.95 -1.51
CA LYS A 636 -19.60 -5.35 -2.38
C LYS A 636 -20.91 -4.74 -1.88
N GLY A 637 -21.61 -4.01 -2.76
CA GLY A 637 -22.84 -3.30 -2.42
C GLY A 637 -22.64 -1.82 -2.07
N TRP A 638 -21.41 -1.31 -2.16
CA TRP A 638 -21.13 0.13 -2.12
C TRP A 638 -21.99 0.88 -3.16
N PRO A 639 -22.51 2.08 -2.83
CA PRO A 639 -22.29 2.86 -1.61
C PRO A 639 -23.23 2.51 -0.45
N ASN A 640 -24.23 1.66 -0.67
CA ASN A 640 -25.27 1.37 0.32
C ASN A 640 -24.80 0.46 1.46
N VAL A 641 -23.72 -0.30 1.26
CA VAL A 641 -23.14 -1.21 2.24
C VAL A 641 -21.69 -0.78 2.53
N GLY A 642 -21.38 -0.52 3.79
CA GLY A 642 -20.05 -0.15 4.26
C GLY A 642 -19.13 -1.35 4.51
N TRP A 643 -17.88 -1.08 4.87
CA TRP A 643 -16.86 -2.13 5.03
C TRP A 643 -17.16 -3.16 6.13
N LYS A 644 -18.01 -2.81 7.11
CA LYS A 644 -18.46 -3.72 8.17
C LYS A 644 -19.83 -4.35 7.87
N GLY A 645 -20.33 -4.22 6.63
CA GLY A 645 -21.64 -4.69 6.22
C GLY A 645 -22.82 -3.83 6.71
N GLN A 646 -22.53 -2.68 7.31
CA GLN A 646 -23.53 -1.71 7.77
C GLN A 646 -24.21 -1.02 6.59
N ALA A 647 -25.49 -0.68 6.74
CA ALA A 647 -26.16 0.19 5.79
C ALA A 647 -25.58 1.60 5.89
N GLN A 648 -25.47 2.30 4.77
CA GLN A 648 -24.96 3.68 4.73
C GLN A 648 -26.02 4.65 4.21
N ASP A 649 -26.02 5.85 4.78
CA ASP A 649 -26.82 6.96 4.28
C ASP A 649 -26.00 7.85 3.33
N THR A 650 -26.10 7.56 2.03
CA THR A 650 -25.38 8.30 0.98
C THR A 650 -25.82 9.75 0.81
N SER A 651 -26.83 10.22 1.55
CA SER A 651 -27.35 11.58 1.43
C SER A 651 -26.57 12.63 2.22
N HIS A 652 -25.73 12.22 3.19
CA HIS A 652 -24.99 13.16 4.04
C HIS A 652 -23.61 12.63 4.50
N GLY A 653 -22.60 13.50 4.47
CA GLY A 653 -21.32 13.31 5.14
C GLY A 653 -20.38 12.28 4.51
N LEU A 654 -19.33 11.92 5.27
CA LEU A 654 -18.40 10.84 4.93
C LEU A 654 -18.99 9.47 5.27
N PRO A 655 -18.60 8.42 4.54
CA PRO A 655 -19.06 7.07 4.78
C PRO A 655 -18.68 6.61 6.19
N GLU A 656 -19.60 5.86 6.82
CA GLU A 656 -19.34 5.26 8.11
C GLU A 656 -18.24 4.19 7.96
N THR A 657 -17.10 4.40 8.62
CA THR A 657 -15.94 3.48 8.57
C THR A 657 -15.95 2.43 9.66
#